data_AF-A0A2R6XK06-F1
#
_entry.id   AF-A0A2R6XK06-F1
#
_cell.length_a   1.000
_cell.length_b   1.000
_cell.length_c   1.000
_cell.angle_alpha   90.00
_cell.angle_beta   90.00
_cell.angle_gamma   90.00
#
_symmetry.space_group_name_H-M   'P 1'
#
loop_
_entity.id
_entity.type
_entity.pdbx_description
1 polymer ?
#
loop_
_entity_poly.entity_id
_entity_poly.type
_entity_poly.pdbx_seq_one_letter_code
_entity_poly.pdbx_strand_id
1 'polypeptide(L)'
;MFLMAKTDEYRALKKGTCGSLFCCLYQAQLEENDWYSSITPRRALKIVLQYADTEVFQPMQERVVALAFEEIAKLVVTESGWRVVAPQLPSLFERAIFPALRFKEQDRLDWEEDEEDYLQKNLPMTLEHIGEDDGLTPRQSAVNLLGMIAMSKRQSGTRKLKDRVQEGTIGDTLIFPVLLNFPFPENFFVPTSEAASNYFGTLVAYGGLRQFLKMQSPDFVTMIIHTRVMPIFSMTTSSPYIVATACWLIGTLATCMPKMLNKEVYSGLMKALLTPDQGEVSWRPVRTTAARAMVILLQEMYMPLSWMPLLNGAVAGARILDVQGAILCFQLLSAFIEAGGPSIAHYVPSITSGVQQEISKHLIPCDGSWPQVVDEGFCVMASLVQIWDASEPQKPDGGQVWQKWKAGSALVAGSLSLLLERAWLQSGESKSSSPPPTCLNDLSVLLAAVLKFIDNPKTVETLKVEALLQAWAELVAPWKAWEDKQDMAVFEVIDEALSLQARCPFFHFGNASPRIPQSTDLRTIVTIQGFVTFLSLCMESGCVAASSRACRRAHSLLHVCVSSQDILENTINCFTNSAIRRLRQLKRSLSMPLVKSLLLVIATCYVLLPSSVEQVLTENMVSRSSSNKNGFIRWGEAFAALAERGRSPGLCKRTELKLAVITFVRLVSRLSETEEQYGSAGTTLACSCLLSILETVSRMKQLEVKTHEEYEECGDHGMDEETWVGRSEQYRQYRREQLSKELQKEVEWSSEDEHELELGLLNLVNEEGAVYSCLKRYATKYLMKDSIPQVVCDFVESFPDYGSALSIPPVL
;
A
#
# COMPACT_ATOMS: atom_id res chain seq x y z
N MET A 1 42.67 -33.67 7.71
CA MET A 1 43.12 -33.90 6.32
C MET A 1 42.54 -32.87 5.36
N PHE A 2 41.23 -32.62 5.32
CA PHE A 2 40.65 -31.61 4.39
C PHE A 2 41.04 -30.14 4.69
N LEU A 3 41.35 -29.80 5.94
CA LEU A 3 41.81 -28.45 6.35
C LEU A 3 43.24 -28.09 5.89
N MET A 4 43.93 -28.95 5.13
CA MET A 4 45.35 -28.76 4.73
C MET A 4 45.63 -28.87 3.21
N ALA A 5 44.61 -28.90 2.35
CA ALA A 5 44.83 -29.05 0.90
C ALA A 5 45.14 -27.70 0.21
N LYS A 6 46.27 -27.63 -0.52
CA LYS A 6 46.76 -26.46 -1.26
C LYS A 6 45.90 -26.14 -2.50
N THR A 7 45.79 -24.83 -2.76
CA THR A 7 45.29 -24.00 -3.87
C THR A 7 44.83 -24.58 -5.22
N ASP A 8 45.22 -25.78 -5.68
CA ASP A 8 44.88 -26.25 -7.04
C ASP A 8 43.68 -27.20 -7.11
N GLU A 9 43.37 -27.94 -6.03
CA GLU A 9 42.11 -28.72 -5.93
C GLU A 9 40.89 -27.82 -5.63
N TYR A 10 41.13 -26.57 -5.23
CA TYR A 10 40.13 -25.57 -4.81
C TYR A 10 39.22 -25.11 -5.97
N ARG A 11 39.69 -25.18 -7.22
CA ARG A 11 38.93 -24.74 -8.40
C ARG A 11 37.81 -25.71 -8.80
N ALA A 12 37.94 -26.99 -8.44
CA ALA A 12 36.88 -27.98 -8.65
C ALA A 12 35.78 -27.93 -7.58
N LEU A 13 36.10 -27.42 -6.38
CA LEU A 13 35.20 -27.28 -5.23
C LEU A 13 34.29 -26.03 -5.27
N LYS A 14 34.56 -25.09 -6.19
CA LYS A 14 33.75 -23.87 -6.39
C LYS A 14 32.36 -24.15 -7.00
N LYS A 15 32.08 -25.38 -7.43
CA LYS A 15 30.74 -25.82 -7.84
C LYS A 15 30.07 -26.50 -6.65
N GLY A 16 29.05 -25.84 -6.07
CA GLY A 16 28.38 -26.11 -4.79
C GLY A 16 27.74 -27.49 -4.57
N THR A 17 28.15 -28.54 -5.28
CA THR A 17 27.61 -29.89 -5.17
C THR A 17 28.39 -30.81 -4.22
N CYS A 18 29.68 -30.60 -3.94
CA CYS A 18 30.44 -31.49 -3.05
C CYS A 18 30.37 -31.14 -1.56
N GLY A 19 30.22 -29.86 -1.20
CA GLY A 19 30.05 -29.40 0.19
C GLY A 19 28.65 -29.71 0.74
N SER A 20 27.63 -29.52 -0.10
CA SER A 20 26.27 -30.00 0.15
C SER A 20 26.23 -31.52 0.21
N LEU A 21 26.96 -32.26 -0.62
CA LEU A 21 27.05 -33.73 -0.49
C LEU A 21 27.63 -34.17 0.87
N PHE A 22 28.63 -33.49 1.43
CA PHE A 22 29.14 -33.84 2.78
C PHE A 22 28.15 -33.46 3.88
N CYS A 23 27.49 -32.31 3.79
CA CYS A 23 26.47 -31.89 4.76
C CYS A 23 25.21 -32.78 4.67
N CYS A 24 24.79 -33.14 3.46
CA CYS A 24 23.72 -34.10 3.19
C CYS A 24 24.12 -35.53 3.56
N LEU A 25 25.38 -35.96 3.39
CA LEU A 25 25.86 -37.25 3.87
C LEU A 25 25.97 -37.28 5.40
N TYR A 26 26.32 -36.16 6.03
CA TYR A 26 26.35 -36.01 7.49
C TYR A 26 24.93 -36.00 8.07
N GLN A 27 23.98 -35.29 7.44
CA GLN A 27 22.55 -35.28 7.81
C GLN A 27 21.85 -36.61 7.51
N ALA A 28 22.07 -37.23 6.35
CA ALA A 28 21.50 -38.53 6.01
C ALA A 28 22.06 -39.67 6.87
N GLN A 29 23.32 -39.59 7.32
CA GLN A 29 23.88 -40.56 8.28
C GLN A 29 23.42 -40.33 9.72
N LEU A 30 22.91 -39.14 10.06
CA LEU A 30 22.31 -38.84 11.37
C LEU A 30 20.89 -39.42 11.53
N GLU A 31 20.13 -39.56 10.44
CA GLU A 31 18.75 -40.06 10.46
C GLU A 31 18.64 -41.60 10.50
N GLU A 32 19.65 -42.34 10.05
CA GLU A 32 19.55 -43.81 9.86
C GLU A 32 20.18 -44.70 10.96
N ASN A 33 20.91 -44.18 11.97
CA ASN A 33 21.69 -45.07 12.87
C ASN A 33 21.86 -44.60 14.35
N ASP A 34 21.20 -45.31 15.28
CA ASP A 34 21.26 -45.08 16.75
C ASP A 34 22.65 -45.23 17.41
N TRP A 35 23.59 -45.94 16.78
CA TRP A 35 24.92 -46.21 17.36
C TRP A 35 25.93 -45.06 17.22
N TYR A 36 25.62 -44.02 16.45
CA TYR A 36 26.46 -42.83 16.27
C TYR A 36 26.26 -41.73 17.33
N SER A 37 25.25 -41.87 18.19
CA SER A 37 24.83 -40.88 19.20
C SER A 37 25.91 -40.46 20.21
N SER A 38 27.01 -41.23 20.37
CA SER A 38 28.10 -40.91 21.33
C SER A 38 29.39 -40.34 20.70
N ILE A 39 29.60 -40.51 19.39
CA ILE A 39 30.85 -40.14 18.69
C ILE A 39 30.73 -38.74 18.08
N THR A 40 29.57 -38.41 17.52
CA THR A 40 29.28 -37.13 16.85
C THR A 40 29.37 -35.93 17.80
N PRO A 41 28.81 -35.96 19.04
CA PRO A 41 28.94 -34.88 20.01
C PRO A 41 30.40 -34.52 20.35
N ARG A 42 31.23 -35.55 20.57
CA ARG A 42 32.64 -35.37 20.96
C ARG A 42 33.48 -34.79 19.83
N ARG A 43 33.14 -35.10 18.57
CA ARG A 43 33.79 -34.53 17.39
C ARG A 43 33.39 -33.08 17.18
N ALA A 44 32.11 -32.75 17.31
CA ALA A 44 31.62 -31.36 17.24
C ALA A 44 32.28 -30.49 18.33
N LEU A 45 32.30 -30.96 19.59
CA LEU A 45 33.01 -30.31 20.69
C LEU A 45 34.49 -30.10 20.40
N LYS A 46 35.17 -31.10 19.83
CA LYS A 46 36.59 -30.99 19.46
C LYS A 46 36.82 -29.95 18.36
N ILE A 47 35.96 -29.89 17.36
CA ILE A 47 36.07 -28.93 16.25
C ILE A 47 35.95 -27.50 16.80
N VAL A 48 34.90 -27.20 17.56
CA VAL A 48 34.70 -25.84 18.08
C VAL A 48 35.81 -25.43 19.06
N LEU A 49 36.26 -26.33 19.94
CA LEU A 49 37.35 -26.04 20.90
C LEU A 49 38.73 -25.84 20.24
N GLN A 50 38.90 -26.25 18.98
CA GLN A 50 40.15 -26.09 18.24
C GLN A 50 40.14 -24.89 17.28
N TYR A 51 38.99 -24.57 16.69
CA TYR A 51 38.92 -23.63 15.57
C TYR A 51 38.07 -22.39 15.82
N ALA A 52 37.31 -22.31 16.91
CA ALA A 52 36.45 -21.15 17.19
C ALA A 52 37.21 -19.82 17.34
N ASP A 53 38.49 -19.86 17.74
CA ASP A 53 39.35 -18.69 17.92
C ASP A 53 40.14 -18.29 16.65
N THR A 54 39.75 -18.79 15.49
CA THR A 54 40.41 -18.43 14.23
C THR A 54 40.03 -17.01 13.84
N GLU A 55 41.03 -16.17 13.53
CA GLU A 55 40.88 -14.75 13.15
C GLU A 55 40.34 -14.52 11.73
N VAL A 56 40.71 -15.40 10.79
CA VAL A 56 40.34 -15.33 9.37
C VAL A 56 39.96 -16.73 8.91
N PHE A 57 38.70 -16.93 8.52
CA PHE A 57 38.21 -18.23 8.06
C PHE A 57 38.25 -18.34 6.54
N GLN A 58 38.57 -19.52 6.03
CA GLN A 58 38.17 -19.87 4.67
C GLN A 58 36.68 -20.24 4.65
N PRO A 59 35.92 -19.98 3.56
CA PRO A 59 34.46 -20.20 3.54
C PRO A 59 34.01 -21.60 3.98
N MET A 60 34.75 -22.64 3.60
CA MET A 60 34.45 -24.01 4.01
C MET A 60 34.72 -24.25 5.51
N GLN A 61 35.75 -23.60 6.07
CA GLN A 61 36.09 -23.71 7.49
C GLN A 61 35.03 -23.04 8.35
N GLU A 62 34.59 -21.84 7.93
CA GLU A 62 33.51 -21.08 8.54
C GLU A 62 32.24 -21.94 8.65
N ARG A 63 31.80 -22.53 7.53
CA ARG A 63 30.61 -23.38 7.49
C ARG A 63 30.73 -24.61 8.39
N VAL A 64 31.89 -25.28 8.40
CA VAL A 64 32.11 -26.48 9.23
C VAL A 64 32.06 -26.15 10.73
N VAL A 65 32.65 -25.02 11.14
CA VAL A 65 32.62 -24.60 12.55
C VAL A 65 31.20 -24.18 12.96
N ALA A 66 30.48 -23.47 12.08
CA ALA A 66 29.09 -23.08 12.35
C ALA A 66 28.17 -24.31 12.53
N LEU A 67 28.24 -25.28 11.63
CA LEU A 67 27.50 -26.54 11.74
C LEU A 67 27.87 -27.33 13.01
N ALA A 68 29.12 -27.29 13.44
CA ALA A 68 29.54 -27.93 14.69
C ALA A 68 28.90 -27.27 15.92
N PHE A 69 28.72 -25.93 15.92
CA PHE A 69 27.96 -25.24 16.95
C PHE A 69 26.48 -25.61 16.91
N GLU A 70 25.83 -25.62 15.74
CA GLU A 70 24.43 -26.04 15.57
C GLU A 70 24.18 -27.47 16.07
N GLU A 71 25.11 -28.38 15.80
CA GLU A 71 25.02 -29.76 16.28
C GLU A 71 25.08 -29.84 17.82
N ILE A 72 25.98 -29.07 18.46
CA ILE A 72 26.02 -28.96 19.93
C ILE A 72 24.71 -28.36 20.44
N ALA A 73 24.16 -27.38 19.72
CA ALA A 73 22.89 -26.72 20.02
C ALA A 73 21.72 -27.73 20.08
N LYS A 74 21.60 -28.61 19.08
CA LYS A 74 20.61 -29.70 19.06
C LYS A 74 20.78 -30.66 20.24
N LEU A 75 22.03 -30.97 20.59
CA LEU A 75 22.34 -31.90 21.68
C LEU A 75 21.95 -31.35 23.06
N VAL A 76 22.08 -30.04 23.28
CA VAL A 76 21.74 -29.37 24.54
C VAL A 76 20.25 -29.50 24.89
N VAL A 77 19.38 -29.62 23.87
CA VAL A 77 17.92 -29.80 24.06
C VAL A 77 17.57 -31.20 24.57
N THR A 78 18.40 -32.20 24.28
CA THR A 78 18.16 -33.60 24.68
C THR A 78 18.80 -33.95 26.02
N GLU A 79 18.15 -34.78 26.84
CA GLU A 79 18.71 -35.17 28.15
C GLU A 79 20.02 -35.97 28.02
N SER A 80 20.12 -36.85 27.01
CA SER A 80 21.31 -37.65 26.72
C SER A 80 22.48 -36.79 26.21
N GLY A 81 22.21 -35.84 25.31
CA GLY A 81 23.19 -34.89 24.82
C GLY A 81 23.65 -33.90 25.90
N TRP A 82 22.73 -33.45 26.75
CA TRP A 82 23.04 -32.58 27.89
C TRP A 82 24.07 -33.20 28.84
N ARG A 83 23.97 -34.50 29.14
CA ARG A 83 24.96 -35.20 30.00
C ARG A 83 26.38 -35.20 29.41
N VAL A 84 26.51 -35.08 28.09
CA VAL A 84 27.81 -34.99 27.40
C VAL A 84 28.35 -33.56 27.41
N VAL A 85 27.48 -32.56 27.21
CA VAL A 85 27.88 -31.15 27.11
C VAL A 85 28.07 -30.51 28.48
N ALA A 86 27.21 -30.80 29.46
CA ALA A 86 27.19 -30.16 30.78
C ALA A 86 28.55 -30.15 31.52
N PRO A 87 29.33 -31.25 31.54
CA PRO A 87 30.64 -31.26 32.19
C PRO A 87 31.69 -30.37 31.50
N GLN A 88 31.50 -30.08 30.20
CA GLN A 88 32.42 -29.27 29.41
C GLN A 88 31.99 -27.79 29.31
N LEU A 89 30.83 -27.41 29.85
CA LEU A 89 30.27 -26.06 29.70
C LEU A 89 31.24 -24.91 30.04
N PRO A 90 32.00 -24.92 31.15
CA PRO A 90 32.96 -23.84 31.41
C PRO A 90 34.01 -23.72 30.30
N SER A 91 34.61 -24.85 29.90
CA SER A 91 35.61 -24.88 28.82
C SER A 91 35.00 -24.55 27.46
N LEU A 92 33.77 -24.99 27.19
CA LEU A 92 33.06 -24.69 25.95
C LEU A 92 32.76 -23.20 25.85
N PHE A 93 32.35 -22.58 26.96
CA PHE A 93 32.11 -21.15 27.02
C PHE A 93 33.40 -20.35 26.81
N GLU A 94 34.43 -20.60 27.62
CA GLU A 94 35.67 -19.83 27.60
C GLU A 94 36.51 -20.03 26.34
N ARG A 95 36.54 -21.24 25.76
CA ARG A 95 37.45 -21.58 24.66
C ARG A 95 36.80 -21.70 23.30
N ALA A 96 35.46 -21.68 23.22
CA ALA A 96 34.78 -21.77 21.94
C ALA A 96 33.67 -20.73 21.77
N ILE A 97 32.68 -20.70 22.66
CA ILE A 97 31.54 -19.79 22.52
C ILE A 97 32.02 -18.34 22.59
N PHE A 98 32.62 -17.90 23.70
CA PHE A 98 33.04 -16.51 23.85
C PHE A 98 34.07 -16.08 22.80
N PRO A 99 35.12 -16.87 22.48
CA PRO A 99 36.03 -16.54 21.37
C PRO A 99 35.36 -16.36 20.00
N ALA A 100 34.29 -17.11 19.71
CA ALA A 100 33.53 -16.94 18.47
C ALA A 100 32.70 -15.64 18.44
N LEU A 101 32.36 -15.07 19.61
CA LEU A 101 31.60 -13.82 19.72
C LEU A 101 32.46 -12.57 19.59
N ARG A 102 33.76 -12.68 19.86
CA ARG A 102 34.71 -11.55 19.83
C ARG A 102 34.82 -10.92 18.45
N PHE A 103 35.26 -9.66 18.44
CA PHE A 103 35.62 -8.97 17.20
C PHE A 103 36.93 -9.56 16.65
N LYS A 104 36.91 -9.93 15.38
CA LYS A 104 37.99 -10.63 14.67
C LYS A 104 38.52 -9.81 13.51
N GLU A 105 39.69 -10.17 13.02
CA GLU A 105 40.25 -9.52 11.83
C GLU A 105 39.38 -9.70 10.58
N GLN A 106 38.71 -10.85 10.41
CA GLN A 106 37.74 -11.05 9.32
C GLN A 106 36.62 -10.00 9.33
N ASP A 107 36.13 -9.60 10.51
CA ASP A 107 35.05 -8.62 10.63
C ASP A 107 35.47 -7.24 10.10
N ARG A 108 36.74 -6.88 10.31
CA ARG A 108 37.32 -5.64 9.84
C ARG A 108 37.42 -5.63 8.32
N LEU A 109 37.89 -6.74 7.74
CA LEU A 109 37.98 -6.93 6.29
C LEU A 109 36.58 -6.88 5.65
N ASP A 110 35.61 -7.61 6.20
CA ASP A 110 34.24 -7.60 5.70
C ASP A 110 33.64 -6.19 5.77
N TRP A 111 33.88 -5.43 6.83
CA TRP A 111 33.40 -4.04 6.94
C TRP A 111 34.04 -3.10 5.91
N GLU A 112 35.32 -3.28 5.61
CA GLU A 112 36.05 -2.46 4.63
C GLU A 112 35.73 -2.85 3.17
N GLU A 113 35.43 -4.14 2.90
CA GLU A 113 35.15 -4.67 1.56
C GLU A 113 33.66 -4.61 1.18
N ASP A 114 32.76 -5.04 2.07
CA ASP A 114 31.31 -5.08 1.86
C ASP A 114 30.55 -4.90 3.18
N GLU A 115 30.18 -3.66 3.45
CA GLU A 115 29.43 -3.25 4.64
C GLU A 115 28.10 -3.99 4.83
N GLU A 116 27.40 -4.35 3.76
CA GLU A 116 26.10 -5.04 3.86
C GLU A 116 26.29 -6.53 4.19
N ASP A 117 27.30 -7.18 3.60
CA ASP A 117 27.69 -8.55 3.96
C ASP A 117 28.13 -8.62 5.43
N TYR A 118 28.92 -7.64 5.91
CA TYR A 118 29.24 -7.51 7.33
C TYR A 118 27.98 -7.45 8.19
N LEU A 119 27.03 -6.57 7.86
CA LEU A 119 25.80 -6.39 8.62
C LEU A 119 24.97 -7.69 8.66
N GLN A 120 24.87 -8.38 7.54
CA GLN A 120 24.08 -9.61 7.42
C GLN A 120 24.70 -10.77 8.21
N LYS A 121 26.04 -10.91 8.18
CA LYS A 121 26.77 -11.95 8.92
C LYS A 121 26.85 -11.69 10.41
N ASN A 122 27.14 -10.46 10.80
CA ASN A 122 27.62 -10.15 12.15
C ASN A 122 26.60 -9.48 13.04
N LEU A 123 25.65 -8.72 12.47
CA LEU A 123 24.60 -8.02 13.20
C LEU A 123 23.21 -8.32 12.61
N PRO A 124 22.81 -9.61 12.49
CA PRO A 124 21.50 -9.98 11.95
C PRO A 124 20.40 -9.51 12.91
N MET A 125 19.40 -8.84 12.36
CA MET A 125 18.29 -8.24 13.13
C MET A 125 16.99 -9.05 13.05
N THR A 126 16.91 -10.03 12.15
CA THR A 126 15.77 -10.95 12.01
C THR A 126 16.29 -12.38 12.15
N LEU A 127 15.77 -13.14 13.12
CA LEU A 127 16.13 -14.56 13.31
C LEU A 127 15.52 -15.48 12.22
N GLU A 128 14.56 -14.99 11.43
CA GLU A 128 13.79 -15.77 10.46
C GLU A 128 14.52 -16.06 9.13
N HIS A 129 15.69 -15.48 8.88
CA HIS A 129 16.48 -15.73 7.66
C HIS A 129 17.64 -16.72 7.86
N ILE A 130 17.70 -17.40 9.01
CA ILE A 130 18.76 -18.39 9.32
C ILE A 130 18.53 -19.74 8.58
N GLY A 131 17.56 -19.81 7.65
CA GLY A 131 17.14 -21.03 6.97
C GLY A 131 17.53 -21.16 5.49
N GLU A 132 18.02 -20.11 4.83
CA GLU A 132 18.52 -20.20 3.46
C GLU A 132 20.05 -20.38 3.46
N ASP A 133 20.53 -21.29 2.62
CA ASP A 133 21.82 -21.99 2.78
C ASP A 133 23.08 -21.10 2.78
N ASP A 134 22.99 -19.81 2.41
CA ASP A 134 24.13 -18.90 2.19
C ASP A 134 24.58 -18.07 3.42
N GLY A 135 23.88 -18.12 4.58
CA GLY A 135 24.11 -17.18 5.70
C GLY A 135 24.71 -17.68 7.02
N LEU A 136 25.03 -18.98 7.17
CA LEU A 136 25.38 -19.57 8.48
C LEU A 136 26.82 -19.27 8.93
N THR A 137 27.00 -18.42 9.95
CA THR A 137 28.33 -18.10 10.52
C THR A 137 28.57 -18.73 11.90
N PRO A 138 29.83 -19.03 12.29
CA PRO A 138 30.18 -19.53 13.62
C PRO A 138 29.68 -18.64 14.76
N ARG A 139 29.70 -17.32 14.56
CA ARG A 139 29.21 -16.35 15.55
C ARG A 139 27.73 -16.52 15.79
N GLN A 140 26.91 -16.55 14.75
CA GLN A 140 25.46 -16.72 14.87
C GLN A 140 25.10 -18.04 15.57
N SER A 141 25.72 -19.15 15.16
CA SER A 141 25.49 -20.45 15.80
C SER A 141 25.96 -20.48 17.25
N ALA A 142 27.06 -19.81 17.58
CA ALA A 142 27.52 -19.68 18.97
C ALA A 142 26.56 -18.82 19.83
N VAL A 143 26.00 -17.74 19.28
CA VAL A 143 24.96 -16.91 19.92
C VAL A 143 23.70 -17.73 20.21
N ASN A 144 23.24 -18.52 19.24
CA ASN A 144 22.08 -19.41 19.39
C ASN A 144 22.31 -20.45 20.49
N LEU A 145 23.46 -21.13 20.45
CA LEU A 145 23.87 -22.09 21.48
C LEU A 145 23.93 -21.44 22.87
N LEU A 146 24.50 -20.24 22.97
CA LEU A 146 24.58 -19.49 24.22
C LEU A 146 23.21 -19.24 24.83
N GLY A 147 22.25 -18.78 24.01
CA GLY A 147 20.87 -18.55 24.43
C GLY A 147 20.22 -19.81 24.99
N MET A 148 20.40 -20.96 24.32
CA MET A 148 19.85 -22.23 24.80
C MET A 148 20.49 -22.72 26.09
N ILE A 149 21.82 -22.62 26.21
CA ILE A 149 22.54 -22.99 27.44
C ILE A 149 22.08 -22.09 28.60
N ALA A 150 21.92 -20.79 28.39
CA ALA A 150 21.53 -19.86 29.44
C ALA A 150 20.15 -20.16 30.06
N MET A 151 19.23 -20.70 29.26
CA MET A 151 17.89 -21.09 29.69
C MET A 151 17.86 -22.45 30.41
N SER A 152 18.92 -23.25 30.30
CA SER A 152 18.97 -24.57 30.92
C SER A 152 19.06 -24.46 32.46
N LYS A 153 18.26 -25.28 33.14
CA LYS A 153 18.37 -25.47 34.60
C LYS A 153 19.48 -26.48 34.88
N ARG A 154 20.24 -26.28 35.97
CA ARG A 154 21.09 -27.35 36.49
C ARG A 154 20.20 -28.51 36.94
N GLN A 155 20.19 -29.61 36.20
CA GLN A 155 19.64 -30.85 36.73
C GLN A 155 20.51 -31.28 37.91
N SER A 156 20.00 -31.06 39.13
CA SER A 156 20.67 -31.45 40.35
C SER A 156 20.80 -32.97 40.36
N GLY A 157 22.01 -33.45 40.04
CA GLY A 157 22.38 -34.83 40.26
C GLY A 157 22.05 -35.21 41.70
N THR A 158 21.36 -36.33 41.86
CA THR A 158 20.95 -36.97 43.11
C THR A 158 21.90 -36.73 44.29
N ARG A 159 21.62 -35.71 45.11
CA ARG A 159 22.02 -35.64 46.53
C ARG A 159 21.03 -34.74 47.27
N LYS A 160 20.20 -35.35 48.10
CA LYS A 160 19.37 -34.68 49.09
C LYS A 160 20.28 -33.89 50.04
N LEU A 161 20.37 -32.58 49.88
CA LEU A 161 20.65 -31.67 50.99
C LEU A 161 19.56 -30.61 50.99
N LYS A 162 18.72 -30.66 52.03
CA LYS A 162 17.82 -29.58 52.42
C LYS A 162 18.68 -28.35 52.69
N ASP A 163 18.69 -27.38 51.79
CA ASP A 163 18.63 -25.97 52.15
C ASP A 163 18.23 -25.11 50.96
N ARG A 164 17.42 -24.09 51.28
CA ARG A 164 16.76 -23.17 50.35
C ARG A 164 17.77 -22.26 49.63
N VAL A 165 18.37 -22.72 48.55
CA VAL A 165 19.05 -21.84 47.58
C VAL A 165 18.31 -21.98 46.26
N GLN A 166 17.77 -20.85 45.78
CA GLN A 166 17.06 -20.76 44.50
C GLN A 166 17.84 -21.51 43.41
N GLU A 167 17.19 -22.45 42.72
CA GLU A 167 17.75 -23.13 41.55
C GLU A 167 17.94 -22.10 40.42
N GLY A 168 19.10 -21.43 40.40
CA GLY A 168 19.47 -20.48 39.35
C GLY A 168 19.74 -21.19 38.02
N THR A 169 19.52 -20.49 36.90
CA THR A 169 19.86 -21.05 35.58
C THR A 169 21.37 -21.03 35.37
N ILE A 170 21.83 -21.66 34.29
CA ILE A 170 23.26 -21.55 33.88
C ILE A 170 23.61 -20.12 33.45
N GLY A 171 22.61 -19.36 32.96
CA GLY A 171 22.72 -17.92 32.76
C GLY A 171 23.17 -17.19 34.02
N ASP A 172 22.47 -17.41 35.14
CA ASP A 172 22.76 -16.74 36.42
C ASP A 172 24.09 -17.19 37.05
N THR A 173 24.38 -18.50 36.98
CA THR A 173 25.43 -19.13 37.79
C THR A 173 26.79 -19.22 37.12
N LEU A 174 26.84 -19.20 35.78
CA LEU A 174 28.08 -19.38 35.02
C LEU A 174 28.30 -18.26 34.00
N ILE A 175 27.32 -18.00 33.13
CA ILE A 175 27.53 -17.08 31.99
C ILE A 175 27.65 -15.64 32.48
N PHE A 176 26.68 -15.15 33.24
CA PHE A 176 26.64 -13.75 33.66
C PHE A 176 27.85 -13.34 34.53
N PRO A 177 28.30 -14.14 35.53
CA PRO A 177 29.52 -13.83 36.27
C PRO A 177 30.76 -13.68 35.39
N VAL A 178 30.90 -14.49 34.33
CA VAL A 178 32.04 -14.38 33.41
C VAL A 178 31.95 -13.11 32.57
N LEU A 179 30.76 -12.75 32.08
CA LEU A 179 30.56 -11.50 31.32
C LEU A 179 30.85 -10.25 32.17
N LEU A 180 30.64 -10.29 33.49
CA LEU A 180 30.97 -9.17 34.38
C LEU A 180 32.48 -8.87 34.45
N ASN A 181 33.34 -9.85 34.15
CA ASN A 181 34.80 -9.68 34.13
C ASN A 181 35.29 -8.79 32.99
N PHE A 182 34.43 -8.47 32.02
CA PHE A 182 34.73 -7.58 30.90
C PHE A 182 33.95 -6.26 31.04
N PRO A 183 34.37 -5.36 31.95
CA PRO A 183 33.69 -4.10 32.15
C PRO A 183 33.89 -3.16 30.97
N PHE A 184 33.09 -2.07 30.94
CA PHE A 184 33.21 -0.98 29.99
C PHE A 184 34.66 -0.43 29.94
N PRO A 185 35.37 -0.54 28.80
CA PRO A 185 36.74 -0.02 28.65
C PRO A 185 36.82 1.51 28.73
N GLU A 186 37.93 2.03 29.26
CA GLU A 186 38.19 3.49 29.31
C GLU A 186 38.69 4.06 27.96
N ASN A 187 39.27 3.22 27.07
CA ASN A 187 39.83 3.63 25.78
C ASN A 187 39.38 2.70 24.62
N PHE A 188 38.55 3.21 23.70
CA PHE A 188 38.05 2.47 22.52
C PHE A 188 38.72 2.84 21.18
N PHE A 189 39.78 3.64 21.21
CA PHE A 189 40.44 4.15 20.00
C PHE A 189 41.02 3.05 19.09
N VAL A 190 41.33 1.87 19.64
CA VAL A 190 41.94 0.77 18.91
C VAL A 190 41.02 -0.46 18.98
N PRO A 191 40.24 -0.76 17.92
CA PRO A 191 39.33 -1.90 17.85
C PRO A 191 40.03 -3.25 18.04
N THR A 192 41.32 -3.33 17.68
CA THR A 192 42.17 -4.52 17.79
C THR A 192 42.76 -4.72 19.19
N SER A 193 42.46 -3.84 20.15
CA SER A 193 42.84 -4.10 21.54
C SER A 193 42.02 -5.27 22.08
N GLU A 194 42.68 -6.17 22.83
CA GLU A 194 42.04 -7.33 23.43
C GLU A 194 40.83 -6.93 24.31
N ALA A 195 40.94 -5.80 25.01
CA ALA A 195 39.85 -5.25 25.81
C ALA A 195 38.63 -4.85 24.97
N ALA A 196 38.82 -4.18 23.82
CA ALA A 196 37.73 -3.79 22.92
C ALA A 196 37.08 -5.00 22.24
N SER A 197 37.89 -5.98 21.82
CA SER A 197 37.39 -7.22 21.19
C SER A 197 36.60 -8.09 22.19
N ASN A 198 37.08 -8.23 23.43
CA ASN A 198 36.34 -8.90 24.49
C ASN A 198 35.06 -8.15 24.87
N TYR A 199 35.09 -6.82 24.87
CA TYR A 199 33.91 -6.00 25.13
C TYR A 199 32.85 -6.14 24.03
N PHE A 200 33.25 -6.13 22.77
CA PHE A 200 32.39 -6.45 21.63
C PHE A 200 31.71 -7.82 21.82
N GLY A 201 32.49 -8.85 22.14
CA GLY A 201 31.95 -10.19 22.40
C GLY A 201 30.98 -10.23 23.58
N THR A 202 31.17 -9.37 24.57
CA THR A 202 30.25 -9.22 25.71
C THR A 202 28.91 -8.61 25.30
N LEU A 203 28.91 -7.60 24.42
CA LEU A 203 27.68 -7.03 23.87
C LEU A 203 26.92 -8.05 23.00
N VAL A 204 27.63 -8.78 22.14
CA VAL A 204 27.05 -9.87 21.34
C VAL A 204 26.45 -10.96 22.23
N ALA A 205 27.15 -11.34 23.31
CA ALA A 205 26.67 -12.31 24.28
C ALA A 205 25.35 -11.86 24.93
N TYR A 206 25.21 -10.59 25.33
CA TYR A 206 23.95 -10.08 25.86
C TYR A 206 22.79 -10.21 24.87
N GLY A 207 23.03 -10.03 23.57
CA GLY A 207 22.02 -10.27 22.53
C GLY A 207 21.57 -11.73 22.48
N GLY A 208 22.50 -12.68 22.56
CA GLY A 208 22.19 -14.12 22.68
C GLY A 208 21.43 -14.49 23.95
N LEU A 209 21.56 -13.69 25.00
CA LEU A 209 20.83 -13.86 26.25
C LEU A 209 19.42 -13.24 26.25
N ARG A 210 18.88 -12.79 25.10
CA ARG A 210 17.55 -12.17 24.99
C ARG A 210 16.45 -12.93 25.75
N GLN A 211 16.31 -14.24 25.52
CA GLN A 211 15.27 -15.04 26.21
C GLN A 211 15.51 -15.13 27.72
N PHE A 212 16.76 -15.24 28.14
CA PHE A 212 17.14 -15.27 29.54
C PHE A 212 16.83 -13.92 30.22
N LEU A 213 17.22 -12.80 29.61
CA LEU A 213 16.96 -11.44 30.11
C LEU A 213 15.46 -11.12 30.18
N LYS A 214 14.65 -11.67 29.27
CA LYS A 214 13.18 -11.56 29.33
C LYS A 214 12.58 -12.19 30.60
N MET A 215 13.24 -13.19 31.18
CA MET A 215 12.80 -13.81 32.45
C MET A 215 13.32 -13.07 33.70
N GLN A 216 14.25 -12.13 33.55
CA GLN A 216 14.84 -11.40 34.67
C GLN A 216 14.00 -10.18 35.06
N SER A 217 14.30 -9.61 36.23
CA SER A 217 13.64 -8.37 36.66
C SER A 217 13.96 -7.19 35.74
N PRO A 218 13.02 -6.24 35.54
CA PRO A 218 13.27 -5.05 34.71
C PRO A 218 14.41 -4.18 35.26
N ASP A 219 14.64 -4.18 36.57
CA ASP A 219 15.75 -3.47 37.21
C ASP A 219 17.11 -4.06 36.82
N PHE A 220 17.17 -5.39 36.70
CA PHE A 220 18.37 -6.09 36.24
C PHE A 220 18.70 -5.74 34.78
N VAL A 221 17.71 -5.77 33.90
CA VAL A 221 17.89 -5.35 32.50
C VAL A 221 18.29 -3.89 32.41
N THR A 222 17.68 -3.03 33.23
CA THR A 222 18.05 -1.61 33.31
C THR A 222 19.51 -1.44 33.67
N MET A 223 19.96 -2.12 34.74
CA MET A 223 21.33 -2.02 35.21
C MET A 223 22.31 -2.37 34.08
N ILE A 224 22.06 -3.45 33.32
CA ILE A 224 22.90 -3.84 32.18
C ILE A 224 22.92 -2.75 31.12
N ILE A 225 21.76 -2.30 30.65
CA ILE A 225 21.69 -1.30 29.58
C ILE A 225 22.34 0.03 30.01
N HIS A 226 22.03 0.51 31.22
CA HIS A 226 22.54 1.78 31.73
C HIS A 226 24.06 1.74 32.01
N THR A 227 24.61 0.61 32.49
CA THR A 227 26.04 0.53 32.83
C THR A 227 26.93 0.04 31.70
N ARG A 228 26.38 -0.72 30.73
CA ARG A 228 27.14 -1.31 29.62
C ARG A 228 26.83 -0.66 28.28
N VAL A 229 25.58 -0.29 28.00
CA VAL A 229 25.19 0.11 26.64
C VAL A 229 25.13 1.64 26.50
N MET A 230 24.41 2.32 27.39
CA MET A 230 24.21 3.77 27.31
C MET A 230 25.50 4.62 27.32
N PRO A 231 26.55 4.27 28.08
CA PRO A 231 27.79 5.05 28.09
C PRO A 231 28.47 5.11 26.72
N ILE A 232 28.28 4.10 25.85
CA ILE A 232 28.86 4.02 24.50
C ILE A 232 28.43 5.22 23.65
N PHE A 233 27.15 5.63 23.76
CA PHE A 233 26.61 6.77 23.03
C PHE A 233 27.06 8.12 23.59
N SER A 234 27.58 8.17 24.82
CA SER A 234 27.99 9.42 25.47
C SER A 234 29.45 9.78 25.20
N MET A 235 30.27 8.82 24.76
CA MET A 235 31.68 9.03 24.47
C MET A 235 31.91 9.93 23.24
N THR A 236 33.02 10.65 23.27
CA THR A 236 33.48 11.52 22.18
C THR A 236 34.25 10.76 21.10
N THR A 237 34.82 9.60 21.45
CA THR A 237 35.72 8.81 20.59
C THR A 237 35.45 7.32 20.81
N SER A 238 34.46 6.80 20.10
CA SER A 238 34.07 5.40 20.12
C SER A 238 34.42 4.73 18.80
N SER A 239 34.79 3.46 18.86
CA SER A 239 34.95 2.62 17.68
C SER A 239 33.59 2.41 16.97
N PRO A 240 33.48 2.60 15.64
CA PRO A 240 32.23 2.40 14.91
C PRO A 240 31.68 0.98 15.06
N TYR A 241 32.56 -0.03 15.13
CA TYR A 241 32.17 -1.42 15.36
C TYR A 241 31.38 -1.59 16.66
N ILE A 242 31.82 -0.95 17.74
CA ILE A 242 31.18 -1.06 19.07
C ILE A 242 29.87 -0.28 19.11
N VAL A 243 29.81 0.89 18.48
CA VAL A 243 28.57 1.67 18.40
C VAL A 243 27.52 0.91 17.59
N ALA A 244 27.89 0.30 16.46
CA ALA A 244 26.97 -0.53 15.67
C ALA A 244 26.46 -1.72 16.49
N THR A 245 27.32 -2.44 17.21
CA THR A 245 26.90 -3.55 18.09
C THR A 245 25.99 -3.07 19.22
N ALA A 246 26.23 -1.89 19.78
CA ALA A 246 25.35 -1.31 20.79
C ALA A 246 23.95 -1.01 20.24
N CYS A 247 23.87 -0.44 19.03
CA CYS A 247 22.60 -0.25 18.32
C CYS A 247 21.88 -1.57 18.07
N TRP A 248 22.60 -2.58 17.56
CA TRP A 248 22.06 -3.93 17.31
C TRP A 248 21.52 -4.57 18.59
N LEU A 249 22.26 -4.45 19.69
CA LEU A 249 21.86 -5.00 20.98
C LEU A 249 20.56 -4.37 21.49
N ILE A 250 20.42 -3.04 21.35
CA ILE A 250 19.18 -2.34 21.72
C ILE A 250 17.99 -2.88 20.92
N GLY A 251 18.13 -3.02 19.59
CA GLY A 251 17.07 -3.60 18.75
C GLY A 251 16.75 -5.04 19.13
N THR A 252 17.77 -5.87 19.33
CA THR A 252 17.62 -7.28 19.74
C THR A 252 16.88 -7.42 21.07
N LEU A 253 17.09 -6.50 22.01
CA LEU A 253 16.48 -6.54 23.34
C LEU A 253 15.11 -5.83 23.42
N ALA A 254 14.56 -5.32 22.30
CA ALA A 254 13.31 -4.55 22.26
C ALA A 254 12.18 -5.14 23.13
N THR A 255 11.95 -6.46 23.04
CA THR A 255 10.90 -7.17 23.81
C THR A 255 11.07 -7.19 25.34
N CYS A 256 12.24 -6.83 25.86
CA CYS A 256 12.52 -6.80 27.30
C CYS A 256 13.00 -5.42 27.78
N MET A 257 12.90 -4.38 26.94
CA MET A 257 13.37 -3.03 27.27
C MET A 257 12.51 -2.36 28.37
N PRO A 258 13.11 -1.88 29.47
CA PRO A 258 12.42 -1.09 30.49
C PRO A 258 11.92 0.26 29.96
N LYS A 259 10.70 0.66 30.34
CA LYS A 259 10.09 1.93 29.87
C LYS A 259 10.87 3.18 30.30
N MET A 260 11.53 3.15 31.46
CA MET A 260 12.24 4.34 31.96
C MET A 260 13.47 4.73 31.13
N LEU A 261 14.03 3.80 30.35
CA LEU A 261 15.16 4.06 29.45
C LEU A 261 14.73 4.63 28.10
N ASN A 262 13.43 4.79 27.83
CA ASN A 262 12.91 5.10 26.50
C ASN A 262 13.54 6.35 25.88
N LYS A 263 13.58 7.45 26.65
CA LYS A 263 14.17 8.72 26.18
C LYS A 263 15.67 8.57 25.87
N GLU A 264 16.40 7.89 26.74
CA GLU A 264 17.84 7.68 26.59
C GLU A 264 18.15 6.81 25.38
N VAL A 265 17.42 5.71 25.21
CA VAL A 265 17.56 4.76 24.10
C VAL A 265 17.33 5.46 22.76
N TYR A 266 16.19 6.13 22.58
CA TYR A 266 15.88 6.83 21.34
C TYR A 266 16.87 7.98 21.07
N SER A 267 17.30 8.71 22.10
CA SER A 267 18.30 9.76 21.95
C SER A 267 19.68 9.20 21.56
N GLY A 268 20.09 8.06 22.13
CA GLY A 268 21.36 7.40 21.81
C GLY A 268 21.39 6.88 20.38
N LEU A 269 20.33 6.17 19.97
CA LEU A 269 20.17 5.69 18.61
C LEU A 269 20.13 6.87 17.60
N MET A 270 19.46 7.97 17.93
CA MET A 270 19.40 9.15 17.05
C MET A 270 20.77 9.82 16.94
N LYS A 271 21.54 9.88 18.03
CA LYS A 271 22.93 10.36 17.98
C LYS A 271 23.79 9.49 17.07
N ALA A 272 23.65 8.16 17.15
CA ALA A 272 24.39 7.23 16.29
C ALA A 272 24.00 7.38 14.81
N LEU A 273 22.71 7.54 14.50
CA LEU A 273 22.22 7.79 13.14
C LEU A 273 22.81 9.06 12.51
N LEU A 274 22.96 10.12 13.31
CA LEU A 274 23.42 11.44 12.85
C LEU A 274 24.94 11.62 12.91
N THR A 275 25.68 10.59 13.31
CA THR A 275 27.14 10.69 13.40
C THR A 275 27.74 10.63 11.99
N PRO A 276 28.50 11.66 11.56
CA PRO A 276 29.18 11.64 10.26
C PRO A 276 30.36 10.69 10.29
N ASP A 277 30.86 10.31 9.11
CA ASP A 277 32.06 9.48 9.00
C ASP A 277 33.26 10.21 9.64
N GLN A 278 34.01 9.48 10.48
CA GLN A 278 35.20 9.99 11.15
C GLN A 278 36.44 9.19 10.71
N GLY A 279 37.40 9.88 10.08
CA GLY A 279 38.62 9.24 9.58
C GLY A 279 38.39 8.46 8.28
N GLU A 280 39.11 7.35 8.11
CA GLU A 280 39.06 6.50 6.91
C GLU A 280 38.04 5.35 7.01
N VAL A 281 37.47 5.11 8.21
CA VAL A 281 36.50 4.03 8.44
C VAL A 281 35.08 4.55 8.23
N SER A 282 34.30 3.85 7.42
CA SER A 282 32.90 4.18 7.17
C SER A 282 32.03 3.97 8.41
N TRP A 283 31.19 4.96 8.72
CA TRP A 283 30.19 4.89 9.80
C TRP A 283 28.81 4.48 9.27
N ARG A 284 28.68 4.15 7.98
CA ARG A 284 27.40 3.73 7.41
C ARG A 284 26.79 2.53 8.14
N PRO A 285 27.52 1.45 8.49
CA PRO A 285 26.90 0.35 9.24
C PRO A 285 26.35 0.79 10.60
N VAL A 286 26.99 1.75 11.28
CA VAL A 286 26.45 2.35 12.54
C VAL A 286 25.09 2.99 12.29
N ARG A 287 24.99 3.79 11.23
CA ARG A 287 23.75 4.49 10.84
C ARG A 287 22.65 3.49 10.48
N THR A 288 22.98 2.50 9.65
CA THR A 288 22.06 1.43 9.23
C THR A 288 21.55 0.62 10.42
N THR A 289 22.44 0.19 11.33
CA THR A 289 22.03 -0.56 12.52
C THR A 289 21.21 0.29 13.49
N ALA A 290 21.52 1.58 13.64
CA ALA A 290 20.73 2.50 14.47
C ALA A 290 19.30 2.67 13.94
N ALA A 291 19.14 2.88 12.63
CA ALA A 291 17.84 2.96 11.97
C ALA A 291 17.06 1.63 12.12
N ARG A 292 17.69 0.49 11.80
CA ARG A 292 17.09 -0.84 11.97
C ARG A 292 16.63 -1.09 13.42
N ALA A 293 17.44 -0.70 14.41
CA ALA A 293 17.09 -0.85 15.81
C ALA A 293 15.84 -0.03 16.19
N MET A 294 15.71 1.20 15.69
CA MET A 294 14.51 2.01 15.91
C MET A 294 13.27 1.37 15.29
N VAL A 295 13.37 0.84 14.07
CA VAL A 295 12.26 0.14 13.39
C VAL A 295 11.80 -1.06 14.21
N ILE A 296 12.72 -1.89 14.71
CA ILE A 296 12.39 -3.05 15.54
C ILE A 296 11.73 -2.63 16.86
N LEU A 297 12.23 -1.57 17.50
CA LEU A 297 11.60 -1.04 18.71
C LEU A 297 10.13 -0.66 18.46
N LEU A 298 9.83 -0.07 17.31
CA LEU A 298 8.46 0.30 16.92
C LEU A 298 7.59 -0.94 16.63
N GLN A 299 8.13 -1.92 15.89
CA GLN A 299 7.44 -3.17 15.59
C GLN A 299 7.09 -3.97 16.86
N GLU A 300 7.98 -3.94 17.86
CA GLU A 300 7.79 -4.56 19.17
C GLU A 300 7.02 -3.66 20.16
N MET A 301 6.34 -2.62 19.66
CA MET A 301 5.47 -1.71 20.41
C MET A 301 6.16 -0.91 21.52
N TYR A 302 7.48 -0.75 21.46
CA TYR A 302 8.25 0.12 22.36
C TYR A 302 8.21 1.58 21.87
N MET A 303 7.05 2.22 21.90
CA MET A 303 6.82 3.54 21.30
C MET A 303 7.62 4.68 21.98
N PRO A 304 8.08 5.69 21.23
CA PRO A 304 8.79 6.84 21.80
C PRO A 304 7.84 7.74 22.61
N LEU A 305 8.34 8.32 23.71
CA LEU A 305 7.58 9.31 24.50
C LEU A 305 7.37 10.64 23.77
N SER A 306 8.20 10.95 22.78
CA SER A 306 8.11 12.17 21.97
C SER A 306 8.56 11.91 20.55
N TRP A 307 7.67 12.16 19.58
CA TRP A 307 7.94 11.94 18.15
C TRP A 307 8.77 13.05 17.52
N MET A 308 8.61 14.31 17.95
CA MET A 308 9.24 15.45 17.27
C MET A 308 10.77 15.39 17.17
N PRO A 309 11.52 15.04 18.24
CA PRO A 309 12.96 14.88 18.15
C PRO A 309 13.38 13.82 17.12
N LEU A 310 12.58 12.77 16.98
CA LEU A 310 12.86 11.69 16.02
C LEU A 310 12.58 12.12 14.59
N LEU A 311 11.45 12.77 14.36
CA LEU A 311 11.07 13.28 13.04
C LEU A 311 12.06 14.36 12.55
N ASN A 312 12.40 15.33 13.39
CA ASN A 312 13.43 16.32 13.07
C ASN A 312 14.81 15.70 12.89
N GLY A 313 15.13 14.69 13.70
CA GLY A 313 16.37 13.94 13.59
C GLY A 313 16.50 13.27 12.22
N ALA A 314 15.49 12.53 11.77
CA ALA A 314 15.47 11.92 10.44
C ALA A 314 15.60 12.95 9.31
N VAL A 315 14.87 14.08 9.39
CA VAL A 315 15.01 15.17 8.39
C VAL A 315 16.40 15.79 8.41
N ALA A 316 17.00 15.99 9.59
CA ALA A 316 18.36 16.50 9.71
C ALA A 316 19.40 15.51 9.15
N GLY A 317 19.18 14.21 9.36
CA GLY A 317 20.00 13.14 8.81
C GLY A 317 19.97 13.14 7.28
N ALA A 318 18.78 13.26 6.68
CA ALA A 318 18.63 13.37 5.24
C ALA A 318 19.36 14.58 4.64
N ARG A 319 19.58 15.64 5.42
CA ARG A 319 20.27 16.87 5.01
C ARG A 319 21.80 16.79 5.08
N ILE A 320 22.34 16.09 6.08
CA ILE A 320 23.77 16.14 6.43
C ILE A 320 24.52 14.94 5.85
N LEU A 321 23.83 13.80 5.70
CA LEU A 321 24.43 12.56 5.22
C LEU A 321 24.52 12.54 3.68
N ASP A 322 25.26 11.56 3.17
CA ASP A 322 25.34 11.24 1.75
C ASP A 322 24.02 10.68 1.21
N VAL A 323 23.93 10.44 -0.11
CA VAL A 323 22.69 9.99 -0.78
C VAL A 323 22.13 8.71 -0.15
N GLN A 324 22.98 7.75 0.22
CA GLN A 324 22.55 6.51 0.87
C GLN A 324 22.05 6.75 2.29
N GLY A 325 22.71 7.64 3.05
CA GLY A 325 22.21 8.08 4.35
C GLY A 325 20.87 8.82 4.28
N ALA A 326 20.63 9.58 3.21
CA ALA A 326 19.35 10.24 2.98
C ALA A 326 18.22 9.25 2.69
N ILE A 327 18.47 8.24 1.84
CA ILE A 327 17.53 7.13 1.60
C ILE A 327 17.16 6.44 2.92
N LEU A 328 18.16 6.09 3.72
CA LEU A 328 17.95 5.46 5.03
C LEU A 328 17.09 6.33 5.97
N CYS A 329 17.34 7.64 5.99
CA CYS A 329 16.57 8.57 6.81
C CYS A 329 15.12 8.73 6.33
N PHE A 330 14.86 8.70 5.02
CA PHE A 330 13.49 8.70 4.48
C PHE A 330 12.75 7.40 4.81
N GLN A 331 13.39 6.24 4.63
CA GLN A 331 12.80 4.95 5.04
C GLN A 331 12.48 4.91 6.54
N LEU A 332 13.38 5.44 7.38
CA LEU A 332 13.13 5.56 8.82
C LEU A 332 11.97 6.53 9.13
N LEU A 333 11.87 7.64 8.40
CA LEU A 333 10.79 8.60 8.55
C LEU A 333 9.44 7.97 8.18
N SER A 334 9.37 7.18 7.10
CA SER A 334 8.19 6.36 6.77
C SER A 334 7.81 5.42 7.90
N ALA A 335 8.78 4.70 8.49
CA ALA A 335 8.52 3.81 9.62
C ALA A 335 8.01 4.56 10.86
N PHE A 336 8.49 5.78 11.13
CA PHE A 336 7.94 6.62 12.20
C PHE A 336 6.49 7.00 11.93
N ILE A 337 6.20 7.47 10.71
CA ILE A 337 4.87 7.87 10.27
C ILE A 337 3.87 6.71 10.43
N GLU A 338 4.23 5.52 9.95
CA GLU A 338 3.40 4.31 10.06
C GLU A 338 3.14 3.92 11.52
N ALA A 339 4.19 3.84 12.35
CA ALA A 339 4.06 3.41 13.74
C ALA A 339 3.35 4.44 14.63
N GLY A 340 3.53 5.75 14.37
CA GLY A 340 2.92 6.81 15.15
C GLY A 340 1.48 7.14 14.75
N GLY A 341 1.12 6.90 13.48
CA GLY A 341 -0.22 7.10 12.95
C GLY A 341 -0.81 8.47 13.34
N PRO A 342 -1.98 8.51 14.01
CA PRO A 342 -2.64 9.77 14.38
C PRO A 342 -1.82 10.61 15.38
N SER A 343 -0.88 10.01 16.12
CA SER A 343 -0.04 10.73 17.09
C SER A 343 0.99 11.65 16.44
N ILE A 344 1.21 11.53 15.13
CA ILE A 344 2.16 12.34 14.37
C ILE A 344 1.47 13.51 13.65
N ALA A 345 0.15 13.43 13.43
CA ALA A 345 -0.58 14.38 12.60
C ALA A 345 -0.29 15.85 12.93
N HIS A 346 -0.32 16.23 14.21
CA HIS A 346 -0.09 17.62 14.63
C HIS A 346 1.34 18.14 14.39
N TYR A 347 2.30 17.27 14.11
CA TYR A 347 3.67 17.65 13.73
C TYR A 347 3.85 17.83 12.23
N VAL A 348 2.95 17.27 11.39
CA VAL A 348 3.10 17.25 9.93
C VAL A 348 3.42 18.64 9.36
N PRO A 349 2.64 19.71 9.64
CA PRO A 349 2.92 21.03 9.06
C PRO A 349 4.32 21.58 9.34
N SER A 350 4.94 21.18 10.45
CA SER A 350 6.29 21.64 10.83
C SER A 350 7.43 20.89 10.14
N ILE A 351 7.16 19.66 9.68
CA ILE A 351 8.17 18.75 9.11
C ILE A 351 8.12 18.79 7.58
N THR A 352 6.94 18.99 6.99
CA THR A 352 6.72 18.98 5.54
C THR A 352 7.69 19.90 4.80
N SER A 353 7.95 21.12 5.30
CA SER A 353 8.90 22.04 4.66
C SER A 353 10.35 21.54 4.70
N GLY A 354 10.73 20.85 5.78
CA GLY A 354 12.07 20.30 5.92
C GLY A 354 12.34 19.16 4.94
N VAL A 355 11.37 18.25 4.79
CA VAL A 355 11.42 17.15 3.83
C VAL A 355 11.39 17.69 2.39
N GLN A 356 10.48 18.63 2.10
CA GLN A 356 10.39 19.28 0.79
C GLN A 356 11.72 19.89 0.32
N GLN A 357 12.41 20.62 1.21
CA GLN A 357 13.71 21.22 0.89
C GLN A 357 14.75 20.17 0.54
N GLU A 358 14.74 19.01 1.20
CA GLU A 358 15.73 17.98 0.95
C GLU A 358 15.49 17.27 -0.37
N ILE A 359 14.23 16.87 -0.66
CA ILE A 359 13.87 16.28 -1.95
C ILE A 359 14.25 17.23 -3.11
N SER A 360 13.97 18.53 -2.93
CA SER A 360 14.23 19.55 -3.96
C SER A 360 15.71 19.68 -4.35
N LYS A 361 16.65 19.31 -3.49
CA LYS A 361 18.09 19.31 -3.79
C LYS A 361 18.49 18.16 -4.71
N HIS A 362 17.84 17.02 -4.55
CA HIS A 362 18.12 15.79 -5.33
C HIS A 362 17.36 15.77 -6.67
N LEU A 363 16.38 16.67 -6.85
CA LEU A 363 15.75 16.96 -8.14
C LEU A 363 16.72 17.75 -9.05
N ILE A 364 17.69 17.04 -9.61
CA ILE A 364 18.60 17.54 -10.66
C ILE A 364 17.97 17.22 -12.02
N PRO A 365 17.93 18.17 -12.99
CA PRO A 365 17.54 17.87 -14.36
C PRO A 365 18.60 16.94 -14.98
N CYS A 366 18.36 15.64 -14.93
CA CYS A 366 19.22 14.62 -15.54
C CYS A 366 18.41 13.82 -16.56
N ASP A 367 19.04 13.50 -17.69
CA ASP A 367 18.49 12.57 -18.67
C ASP A 367 18.51 11.14 -18.08
N GLY A 368 17.45 10.77 -17.36
CA GLY A 368 17.32 9.48 -16.69
C GLY A 368 16.08 9.37 -15.81
N SER A 369 15.85 8.19 -15.21
CA SER A 369 14.87 8.03 -14.12
C SER A 369 15.30 8.83 -12.90
N TRP A 370 14.34 9.24 -12.08
CA TRP A 370 14.65 9.93 -10.83
C TRP A 370 15.53 9.07 -9.91
N PRO A 371 16.44 9.68 -9.13
CA PRO A 371 17.22 8.95 -8.13
C PRO A 371 16.31 8.32 -7.08
N GLN A 372 16.68 7.14 -6.56
CA GLN A 372 15.91 6.47 -5.50
C GLN A 372 15.64 7.36 -4.26
N VAL A 373 16.58 8.25 -3.91
CA VAL A 373 16.38 9.22 -2.81
C VAL A 373 15.20 10.16 -3.04
N VAL A 374 14.89 10.48 -4.30
CA VAL A 374 13.73 11.29 -4.67
C VAL A 374 12.45 10.47 -4.54
N ASP A 375 12.45 9.23 -5.02
CA ASP A 375 11.31 8.33 -4.94
C ASP A 375 10.89 8.07 -3.48
N GLU A 376 11.86 7.70 -2.64
CA GLU A 376 11.65 7.50 -1.19
C GLU A 376 11.17 8.78 -0.49
N GLY A 377 11.70 9.94 -0.91
CA GLY A 377 11.26 11.23 -0.41
C GLY A 377 9.79 11.55 -0.75
N PHE A 378 9.36 11.27 -1.98
CA PHE A 378 7.95 11.44 -2.38
C PHE A 378 7.02 10.48 -1.63
N CYS A 379 7.44 9.24 -1.41
CA CYS A 379 6.69 8.26 -0.60
C CYS A 379 6.47 8.76 0.84
N VAL A 380 7.52 9.29 1.49
CA VAL A 380 7.42 9.94 2.81
C VAL A 380 6.44 11.10 2.80
N MET A 381 6.53 11.97 1.80
CA MET A 381 5.65 13.14 1.67
C MET A 381 4.18 12.72 1.50
N ALA A 382 3.90 11.70 0.69
CA ALA A 382 2.56 11.17 0.51
C ALA A 382 2.01 10.60 1.83
N SER A 383 2.84 9.87 2.58
CA SER A 383 2.46 9.29 3.88
C SER A 383 2.18 10.37 4.93
N LEU A 384 2.98 11.45 4.98
CA LEU A 384 2.73 12.61 5.85
C LEU A 384 1.38 13.27 5.54
N VAL A 385 1.09 13.44 4.25
CA VAL A 385 -0.15 14.07 3.78
C VAL A 385 -1.36 13.22 4.12
N GLN A 386 -1.30 11.90 3.91
CA GLN A 386 -2.40 10.98 4.26
C GLN A 386 -2.72 11.00 5.75
N ILE A 387 -1.71 11.02 6.63
CA ILE A 387 -1.95 11.15 8.08
C ILE A 387 -2.59 12.49 8.43
N TRP A 388 -2.13 13.58 7.80
CA TRP A 388 -2.72 14.90 8.02
C TRP A 388 -4.17 14.97 7.55
N ASP A 389 -4.45 14.39 6.39
CA ASP A 389 -5.79 14.36 5.81
C ASP A 389 -6.75 13.51 6.66
N ALA A 390 -6.31 12.35 7.14
CA ALA A 390 -7.08 11.51 8.06
C ALA A 390 -7.34 12.17 9.42
N SER A 391 -6.60 13.22 9.78
CA SER A 391 -6.80 13.98 11.01
C SER A 391 -7.86 15.09 10.91
N GLU A 392 -8.54 15.20 9.76
CA GLU A 392 -9.61 16.16 9.53
C GLU A 392 -10.71 16.05 10.60
N PRO A 393 -11.07 17.16 11.28
CA PRO A 393 -12.12 17.13 12.30
C PRO A 393 -13.50 16.82 11.70
N GLN A 394 -14.21 15.84 12.28
CA GLN A 394 -15.53 15.39 11.78
C GLN A 394 -16.63 16.48 11.73
N LYS A 395 -16.48 17.58 12.48
CA LYS A 395 -17.41 18.72 12.43
C LYS A 395 -16.65 20.03 12.25
N PRO A 396 -16.95 20.81 11.20
CA PRO A 396 -16.39 22.14 11.01
C PRO A 396 -17.11 23.15 11.93
N ASP A 397 -17.01 22.97 13.24
CA ASP A 397 -17.69 23.82 14.24
C ASP A 397 -17.01 25.20 14.40
N GLY A 398 -16.09 25.56 13.50
CA GLY A 398 -15.29 26.79 13.58
C GLY A 398 -14.37 26.89 14.81
N GLY A 399 -14.31 25.82 15.61
CA GLY A 399 -13.54 25.76 16.85
C GLY A 399 -12.03 25.80 16.64
N GLN A 400 -11.29 25.94 17.74
CA GLN A 400 -9.84 26.10 17.73
C GLN A 400 -9.10 24.93 17.05
N VAL A 401 -9.64 23.71 17.15
CA VAL A 401 -9.07 22.50 16.51
C VAL A 401 -9.17 22.59 14.98
N TRP A 402 -10.35 22.94 14.46
CA TRP A 402 -10.57 23.13 13.03
C TRP A 402 -9.71 24.26 12.47
N GLN A 403 -9.58 25.39 13.18
CA GLN A 403 -8.73 26.49 12.72
C GLN A 403 -7.25 26.12 12.65
N LYS A 404 -6.75 25.34 13.63
CA LYS A 404 -5.37 24.83 13.63
C LYS A 404 -5.14 23.86 12.48
N TRP A 405 -6.07 22.93 12.26
CA TRP A 405 -6.01 22.01 11.12
C TRP A 405 -6.03 22.79 9.81
N LYS A 406 -6.94 23.75 9.63
CA LYS A 406 -7.00 24.56 8.41
C LYS A 406 -5.72 25.37 8.16
N ALA A 407 -5.16 26.00 9.20
CA ALA A 407 -3.90 26.72 9.09
C ALA A 407 -2.72 25.79 8.73
N GLY A 408 -2.68 24.59 9.32
CA GLY A 408 -1.70 23.57 8.97
C GLY A 408 -1.85 23.07 7.53
N SER A 409 -3.08 22.84 7.05
CA SER A 409 -3.37 22.44 5.67
C SER A 409 -2.85 23.46 4.66
N ALA A 410 -2.95 24.76 4.94
CA ALA A 410 -2.38 25.80 4.09
C ALA A 410 -0.84 25.74 4.02
N LEU A 411 -0.16 25.48 5.15
CA LEU A 411 1.30 25.33 5.19
C LEU A 411 1.77 24.06 4.45
N VAL A 412 1.04 22.96 4.63
CA VAL A 412 1.28 21.70 3.92
C VAL A 412 1.10 21.94 2.42
N ALA A 413 -0.04 22.47 1.98
CA ALA A 413 -0.32 22.76 0.56
C ALA A 413 0.74 23.68 -0.07
N GLY A 414 1.19 24.72 0.64
CA GLY A 414 2.28 25.58 0.20
C GLY A 414 3.60 24.82 -0.04
N SER A 415 3.97 23.94 0.88
CA SER A 415 5.17 23.11 0.74
C SER A 415 5.04 22.10 -0.41
N LEU A 416 3.88 21.45 -0.54
CA LEU A 416 3.60 20.50 -1.62
C LEU A 416 3.65 21.17 -3.00
N SER A 417 2.98 22.32 -3.15
CA SER A 417 2.98 23.10 -4.39
C SER A 417 4.41 23.45 -4.80
N LEU A 418 5.24 23.98 -3.90
CA LEU A 418 6.64 24.29 -4.20
C LEU A 418 7.44 23.07 -4.66
N LEU A 419 7.21 21.90 -4.06
CA LEU A 419 7.87 20.65 -4.46
C LEU A 419 7.44 20.21 -5.88
N LEU A 420 6.13 20.21 -6.15
CA LEU A 420 5.57 19.83 -7.45
C LEU A 420 5.98 20.82 -8.55
N GLU A 421 6.03 22.12 -8.24
CA GLU A 421 6.54 23.14 -9.16
C GLU A 421 8.00 22.86 -9.53
N ARG A 422 8.83 22.49 -8.55
CA ARG A 422 10.23 22.12 -8.77
C ARG A 422 10.34 20.87 -9.64
N ALA A 423 9.50 19.87 -9.39
CA ALA A 423 9.50 18.60 -10.10
C ALA A 423 9.02 18.69 -11.56
N TRP A 424 7.99 19.51 -11.84
CA TRP A 424 7.32 19.52 -13.15
C TRP A 424 7.53 20.79 -13.97
N LEU A 425 7.60 21.97 -13.34
CA LEU A 425 7.58 23.25 -14.06
C LEU A 425 8.97 23.85 -14.27
N GLN A 426 9.95 23.49 -13.43
CA GLN A 426 11.31 24.02 -13.50
C GLN A 426 12.31 23.09 -14.21
N SER A 427 11.86 21.94 -14.72
CA SER A 427 12.65 21.13 -15.64
C SER A 427 12.73 21.87 -16.98
N GLY A 428 13.93 22.23 -17.42
CA GLY A 428 14.16 23.06 -18.61
C GLY A 428 13.63 22.46 -19.91
N GLU A 429 13.85 23.17 -21.03
CA GLU A 429 13.35 22.88 -22.40
C GLU A 429 13.58 21.45 -22.94
N SER A 430 14.35 20.60 -22.23
CA SER A 430 14.40 19.15 -22.43
C SER A 430 13.24 18.45 -21.70
N LYS A 431 12.11 18.25 -22.40
CA LYS A 431 11.00 17.37 -22.00
C LYS A 431 11.42 15.88 -21.96
N SER A 432 12.36 15.46 -21.10
CA SER A 432 12.93 14.09 -21.15
C SER A 432 12.99 13.31 -19.83
N SER A 433 12.46 13.79 -18.70
CA SER A 433 12.31 12.94 -17.51
C SER A 433 10.86 12.92 -17.02
N SER A 434 10.04 12.01 -17.57
CA SER A 434 8.80 11.63 -16.90
C SER A 434 9.15 10.98 -15.55
N PRO A 435 8.46 11.29 -14.45
CA PRO A 435 8.66 10.55 -13.20
C PRO A 435 8.48 9.05 -13.45
N PRO A 436 9.21 8.18 -12.74
CA PRO A 436 8.96 6.75 -12.81
C PRO A 436 7.47 6.47 -12.47
N PRO A 437 6.82 5.49 -13.10
CA PRO A 437 5.39 5.22 -12.90
C PRO A 437 5.00 5.02 -11.43
N THR A 438 5.91 4.48 -10.61
CA THR A 438 5.75 4.29 -9.16
C THR A 438 5.54 5.61 -8.41
N CYS A 439 6.23 6.68 -8.80
CA CYS A 439 6.09 8.00 -8.17
C CYS A 439 4.82 8.74 -8.59
N LEU A 440 4.20 8.39 -9.72
CA LEU A 440 3.04 9.12 -10.21
C LEU A 440 1.84 9.00 -9.25
N ASN A 441 1.69 7.86 -8.57
CA ASN A 441 0.68 7.68 -7.53
C ASN A 441 0.94 8.64 -6.36
N ASP A 442 2.14 8.64 -5.79
CA ASP A 442 2.51 9.51 -4.66
C ASP A 442 2.37 10.99 -5.02
N LEU A 443 2.83 11.39 -6.20
CA LEU A 443 2.66 12.74 -6.73
C LEU A 443 1.18 13.13 -6.89
N SER A 444 0.33 12.16 -7.25
CA SER A 444 -1.12 12.39 -7.36
C SER A 444 -1.75 12.57 -5.97
N VAL A 445 -1.31 11.81 -4.95
CA VAL A 445 -1.71 12.06 -3.55
C VAL A 445 -1.35 13.48 -3.12
N LEU A 446 -0.13 13.94 -3.44
CA LEU A 446 0.29 15.30 -3.11
C LEU A 446 -0.57 16.36 -3.81
N LEU A 447 -0.83 16.18 -5.11
CA LEU A 447 -1.64 17.11 -5.89
C LEU A 447 -3.09 17.14 -5.42
N ALA A 448 -3.71 15.99 -5.16
CA ALA A 448 -5.06 15.89 -4.63
C ALA A 448 -5.18 16.65 -3.30
N ALA A 449 -4.20 16.52 -2.41
CA ALA A 449 -4.17 17.26 -1.15
C ALA A 449 -4.02 18.78 -1.36
N VAL A 450 -3.18 19.23 -2.31
CA VAL A 450 -3.10 20.66 -2.67
C VAL A 450 -4.47 21.18 -3.10
N LEU A 451 -5.19 20.45 -3.97
CA LEU A 451 -6.52 20.82 -4.43
C LEU A 451 -7.56 20.81 -3.30
N LYS A 452 -7.53 19.80 -2.44
CA LYS A 452 -8.44 19.65 -1.29
C LYS A 452 -8.26 20.80 -0.30
N PHE A 453 -7.03 21.20 0.01
CA PHE A 453 -6.74 22.21 1.05
C PHE A 453 -6.94 23.67 0.63
N ILE A 454 -7.34 23.92 -0.62
CA ILE A 454 -7.68 25.26 -1.10
C ILE A 454 -9.11 25.64 -0.72
N ASP A 455 -9.25 26.83 -0.14
CA ASP A 455 -10.53 27.39 0.29
C ASP A 455 -10.91 28.71 -0.38
N ASN A 456 -10.01 29.30 -1.17
CA ASN A 456 -10.22 30.61 -1.76
C ASN A 456 -9.52 30.73 -3.14
N PRO A 457 -10.01 31.62 -4.02
CA PRO A 457 -9.46 31.76 -5.38
C PRO A 457 -8.06 32.41 -5.40
N LYS A 458 -7.66 33.15 -4.38
CA LYS A 458 -6.32 33.78 -4.34
C LYS A 458 -5.24 32.72 -4.13
N THR A 459 -5.51 31.70 -3.31
CA THR A 459 -4.55 30.63 -3.06
C THR A 459 -4.30 29.76 -4.29
N VAL A 460 -5.31 29.61 -5.17
CA VAL A 460 -5.17 28.95 -6.48
C VAL A 460 -4.05 29.57 -7.30
N GLU A 461 -4.01 30.90 -7.38
CA GLU A 461 -2.96 31.64 -8.10
C GLU A 461 -1.61 31.52 -7.39
N THR A 462 -1.58 31.69 -6.05
CA THR A 462 -0.33 31.62 -5.29
C THR A 462 0.36 30.27 -5.36
N LEU A 463 -0.42 29.18 -5.46
CA LEU A 463 0.07 27.79 -5.51
C LEU A 463 0.20 27.26 -6.94
N LYS A 464 0.01 28.12 -7.96
CA LYS A 464 0.08 27.81 -9.39
C LYS A 464 -0.69 26.55 -9.80
N VAL A 465 -1.86 26.35 -9.22
CA VAL A 465 -2.67 25.13 -9.36
C VAL A 465 -2.96 24.80 -10.82
N GLU A 466 -3.30 25.80 -11.64
CA GLU A 466 -3.58 25.61 -13.07
C GLU A 466 -2.38 25.02 -13.83
N ALA A 467 -1.17 25.50 -13.56
CA ALA A 467 0.04 25.02 -14.22
C ALA A 467 0.41 23.61 -13.75
N LEU A 468 0.25 23.32 -12.46
CA LEU A 468 0.49 22.00 -11.89
C LEU A 468 -0.50 20.96 -12.43
N LEU A 469 -1.79 21.28 -12.47
CA LEU A 469 -2.82 20.41 -13.05
C LEU A 469 -2.58 20.12 -14.52
N GLN A 470 -2.17 21.13 -15.31
CA GLN A 470 -1.85 20.92 -16.72
C GLN A 470 -0.66 19.97 -16.89
N ALA A 471 0.44 20.21 -16.19
CA ALA A 471 1.63 19.35 -16.26
C ALA A 471 1.30 17.91 -15.85
N TRP A 472 0.53 17.74 -14.79
CA TRP A 472 0.04 16.44 -14.33
C TRP A 472 -0.88 15.76 -15.37
N ALA A 473 -1.81 16.49 -15.97
CA ALA A 473 -2.71 15.96 -16.99
C ALA A 473 -1.96 15.45 -18.23
N GLU A 474 -0.89 16.15 -18.65
CA GLU A 474 -0.01 15.70 -19.74
C GLU A 474 0.74 14.41 -19.37
N LEU A 475 1.16 14.25 -18.11
CA LEU A 475 1.85 13.04 -17.62
C LEU A 475 0.94 11.82 -17.51
N VAL A 476 -0.31 12.03 -17.09
CA VAL A 476 -1.30 10.98 -16.85
C VAL A 476 -2.00 10.54 -18.13
N ALA A 477 -2.14 11.42 -19.12
CA ALA A 477 -2.79 11.09 -20.39
C ALA A 477 -2.28 9.79 -21.08
N PRO A 478 -0.96 9.51 -21.15
CA PRO A 478 -0.47 8.25 -21.72
C PRO A 478 -0.32 7.11 -20.70
N TRP A 479 -0.67 7.31 -19.43
CA TRP A 479 -0.41 6.36 -18.34
C TRP A 479 -1.29 5.09 -18.46
N LYS A 480 -0.72 3.93 -18.13
CA LYS A 480 -1.34 2.61 -18.36
C LYS A 480 -1.14 1.60 -17.21
N ALA A 481 -0.69 2.03 -16.04
CA ALA A 481 -0.46 1.14 -14.90
C ALA A 481 -1.72 1.06 -14.02
N TRP A 482 -2.60 0.10 -14.35
CA TRP A 482 -3.93 -0.07 -13.71
C TRP A 482 -3.94 -1.06 -12.54
N GLU A 483 -2.77 -1.51 -12.10
CA GLU A 483 -2.60 -2.59 -11.13
C GLU A 483 -2.59 -2.07 -9.69
N ASP A 484 -3.03 -2.91 -8.73
CA ASP A 484 -2.91 -2.72 -7.28
C ASP A 484 -3.35 -1.35 -6.71
N LYS A 485 -4.45 -0.79 -7.22
CA LYS A 485 -5.05 0.49 -6.74
C LYS A 485 -4.15 1.72 -6.89
N GLN A 486 -3.02 1.62 -7.60
CA GLN A 486 -2.11 2.76 -7.85
C GLN A 486 -2.78 3.89 -8.65
N ASP A 487 -3.93 3.62 -9.25
CA ASP A 487 -4.75 4.59 -9.98
C ASP A 487 -5.77 5.33 -9.10
N MET A 488 -5.96 4.94 -7.83
CA MET A 488 -6.90 5.61 -6.92
C MET A 488 -6.53 7.09 -6.71
N ALA A 489 -5.27 7.37 -6.39
CA ALA A 489 -4.81 8.74 -6.21
C ALA A 489 -4.99 9.59 -7.48
N VAL A 490 -4.83 8.98 -8.66
CA VAL A 490 -5.02 9.67 -9.94
C VAL A 490 -6.49 10.06 -10.15
N PHE A 491 -7.41 9.15 -9.82
CA PHE A 491 -8.84 9.42 -9.85
C PHE A 491 -9.25 10.48 -8.81
N GLU A 492 -8.66 10.45 -7.61
CA GLU A 492 -8.89 11.46 -6.56
C GLU A 492 -8.46 12.87 -7.00
N VAL A 493 -7.36 13.01 -7.74
CA VAL A 493 -6.97 14.31 -8.32
C VAL A 493 -8.07 14.84 -9.24
N ILE A 494 -8.67 14.00 -10.10
CA ILE A 494 -9.77 14.41 -10.99
C ILE A 494 -10.98 14.85 -10.15
N ASP A 495 -11.35 14.06 -9.14
CA ASP A 495 -12.50 14.38 -8.28
C ASP A 495 -12.29 15.69 -7.51
N GLU A 496 -11.10 15.91 -6.96
CA GLU A 496 -10.76 17.15 -6.24
C GLU A 496 -10.62 18.35 -7.17
N ALA A 497 -10.15 18.15 -8.40
CA ALA A 497 -10.09 19.22 -9.40
C ALA A 497 -11.50 19.70 -9.79
N LEU A 498 -12.43 18.75 -9.99
CA LEU A 498 -13.84 19.05 -10.28
C LEU A 498 -14.52 19.68 -9.05
N SER A 499 -14.23 19.18 -7.84
CA SER A 499 -14.76 19.73 -6.59
C SER A 499 -14.23 21.14 -6.31
N LEU A 500 -12.97 21.42 -6.65
CA LEU A 500 -12.37 22.74 -6.51
C LEU A 500 -13.07 23.78 -7.41
N GLN A 501 -13.49 23.40 -8.61
CA GLN A 501 -14.29 24.27 -9.48
C GLN A 501 -15.63 24.64 -8.83
N ALA A 502 -16.31 23.69 -8.21
CA ALA A 502 -17.54 23.96 -7.47
C ALA A 502 -17.31 24.89 -6.27
N ARG A 503 -16.18 24.72 -5.57
CA ARG A 503 -15.77 25.55 -4.41
C ARG A 503 -15.29 26.96 -4.81
N CYS A 504 -14.63 27.09 -5.96
CA CYS A 504 -14.00 28.32 -6.45
C CYS A 504 -14.51 28.68 -7.86
N PRO A 505 -15.61 29.44 -8.00
CA PRO A 505 -16.20 29.76 -9.31
C PRO A 505 -15.29 30.53 -10.29
N PHE A 506 -14.25 31.19 -9.77
CA PHE A 506 -13.24 31.93 -10.54
C PHE A 506 -12.08 31.04 -11.02
N PHE A 507 -12.01 29.79 -10.57
CA PHE A 507 -11.12 28.78 -11.12
C PHE A 507 -11.80 28.17 -12.35
N HIS A 508 -11.21 28.36 -13.53
CA HIS A 508 -11.90 28.13 -14.78
C HIS A 508 -11.41 26.85 -15.47
N PHE A 509 -12.17 25.77 -15.23
CA PHE A 509 -12.11 24.58 -16.06
C PHE A 509 -12.84 24.74 -17.40
N GLY A 510 -13.52 25.85 -17.68
CA GLY A 510 -14.24 25.98 -18.96
C GLY A 510 -14.87 27.32 -19.33
N ASN A 511 -14.55 28.42 -18.64
CA ASN A 511 -15.08 29.74 -19.02
C ASN A 511 -14.04 30.55 -19.79
N ALA A 512 -14.30 30.75 -21.08
CA ALA A 512 -13.78 31.90 -21.81
C ALA A 512 -14.48 33.15 -21.26
N SER A 513 -13.94 33.73 -20.18
CA SER A 513 -14.33 35.08 -19.81
C SER A 513 -13.78 36.02 -20.88
N PRO A 514 -14.59 36.94 -21.45
CA PRO A 514 -14.14 37.89 -22.47
C PRO A 514 -13.07 38.89 -21.97
N ARG A 515 -12.56 38.72 -20.74
CA ARG A 515 -11.58 39.56 -20.07
C ARG A 515 -10.26 38.86 -19.74
N ILE A 516 -10.10 37.57 -20.06
CA ILE A 516 -8.88 36.79 -19.72
C ILE A 516 -8.01 36.62 -20.98
N PRO A 517 -6.67 36.77 -20.89
CA PRO A 517 -5.77 36.55 -22.01
C PRO A 517 -5.83 35.11 -22.56
N GLN A 518 -5.76 34.99 -23.90
CA GLN A 518 -5.86 33.74 -24.70
C GLN A 518 -4.97 32.58 -24.21
N SER A 519 -3.91 32.85 -23.44
CA SER A 519 -3.02 31.84 -22.87
C SER A 519 -3.68 30.96 -21.79
N THR A 520 -4.67 31.48 -21.05
CA THR A 520 -5.35 30.70 -19.99
C THR A 520 -6.36 29.72 -20.59
N ASP A 521 -7.04 30.12 -21.67
CA ASP A 521 -7.98 29.26 -22.40
C ASP A 521 -7.32 27.97 -22.93
N LEU A 522 -6.08 28.08 -23.44
CA LEU A 522 -5.33 26.95 -23.96
C LEU A 522 -4.95 25.93 -22.87
N ARG A 523 -4.60 26.38 -21.66
CA ARG A 523 -4.16 25.50 -20.56
C ARG A 523 -5.31 24.66 -20.00
N THR A 524 -6.47 25.27 -19.89
CA THR A 524 -7.71 24.61 -19.47
C THR A 524 -8.12 23.51 -20.46
N ILE A 525 -8.05 23.80 -21.77
CA ILE A 525 -8.34 22.83 -22.84
C ILE A 525 -7.40 21.62 -22.74
N VAL A 526 -6.09 21.86 -22.59
CA VAL A 526 -5.09 20.78 -22.46
C VAL A 526 -5.35 19.91 -21.24
N THR A 527 -5.71 20.52 -20.11
CA THR A 527 -5.99 19.79 -18.86
C THR A 527 -7.20 18.87 -19.03
N ILE A 528 -8.33 19.39 -19.54
CA ILE A 528 -9.53 18.55 -19.82
C ILE A 528 -9.19 17.46 -20.82
N GLN A 529 -8.48 17.79 -21.90
CA GLN A 529 -8.11 16.80 -22.90
C GLN A 529 -7.25 15.68 -22.31
N GLY A 530 -6.34 16.00 -21.38
CA GLY A 530 -5.59 15.02 -20.61
C GLY A 530 -6.49 14.10 -19.79
N PHE A 531 -7.46 14.67 -19.05
CA PHE A 531 -8.43 13.89 -18.27
C PHE A 531 -9.28 12.98 -19.17
N VAL A 532 -9.80 13.52 -20.27
CA VAL A 532 -10.61 12.77 -21.25
C VAL A 532 -9.80 11.62 -21.84
N THR A 533 -8.55 11.87 -22.24
CA THR A 533 -7.65 10.85 -22.79
C THR A 533 -7.42 9.74 -21.79
N PHE A 534 -7.08 10.09 -20.55
CA PHE A 534 -6.86 9.15 -19.47
C PHE A 534 -8.11 8.29 -19.20
N LEU A 535 -9.25 8.92 -18.94
CA LEU A 535 -10.51 8.23 -18.65
C LEU A 535 -10.95 7.33 -19.82
N SER A 536 -10.80 7.78 -21.06
CA SER A 536 -11.04 6.96 -22.26
C SER A 536 -10.16 5.71 -22.30
N LEU A 537 -8.86 5.85 -22.01
CA LEU A 537 -7.95 4.70 -21.95
C LEU A 537 -8.31 3.74 -20.80
N CYS A 538 -8.70 4.24 -19.63
CA CYS A 538 -9.18 3.42 -18.52
C CYS A 538 -10.45 2.64 -18.89
N MET A 539 -11.41 3.28 -19.57
CA MET A 539 -12.63 2.63 -20.05
C MET A 539 -12.32 1.52 -21.05
N GLU A 540 -11.34 1.73 -21.93
CA GLU A 540 -10.90 0.72 -22.91
C GLU A 540 -10.00 -0.37 -22.30
N SER A 541 -9.47 -0.16 -21.10
CA SER A 541 -8.53 -1.07 -20.45
C SER A 541 -9.15 -2.43 -20.13
N GLY A 542 -8.29 -3.44 -19.92
CA GLY A 542 -8.71 -4.76 -19.47
C GLY A 542 -9.21 -4.79 -18.02
N CYS A 543 -8.83 -3.81 -17.19
CA CYS A 543 -9.11 -3.77 -15.76
C CYS A 543 -10.53 -3.28 -15.47
N VAL A 544 -11.38 -4.16 -14.94
CA VAL A 544 -12.79 -3.87 -14.66
C VAL A 544 -12.96 -2.74 -13.63
N ALA A 545 -12.14 -2.73 -12.57
CA ALA A 545 -12.18 -1.72 -11.52
C ALA A 545 -11.82 -0.32 -12.05
N ALA A 546 -10.74 -0.21 -12.83
CA ALA A 546 -10.32 1.05 -13.45
C ALA A 546 -11.38 1.56 -14.45
N SER A 547 -11.94 0.67 -15.29
CA SER A 547 -13.01 1.05 -16.22
C SER A 547 -14.26 1.55 -15.48
N SER A 548 -14.65 0.91 -14.38
CA SER A 548 -15.81 1.33 -13.57
C SER A 548 -15.59 2.71 -12.94
N ARG A 549 -14.43 2.92 -12.31
CA ARG A 549 -14.04 4.21 -11.72
C ARG A 549 -13.99 5.32 -12.76
N ALA A 550 -13.51 5.03 -13.97
CA ALA A 550 -13.48 5.98 -15.07
C ALA A 550 -14.88 6.33 -15.59
N CYS A 551 -15.79 5.34 -15.71
CA CYS A 551 -17.17 5.59 -16.09
C CYS A 551 -17.86 6.56 -15.12
N ARG A 552 -17.65 6.40 -13.82
CA ARG A 552 -18.23 7.30 -12.80
C ARG A 552 -17.80 8.75 -12.99
N ARG A 553 -16.50 8.98 -13.15
CA ARG A 553 -15.91 10.32 -13.29
C ARG A 553 -16.21 10.99 -14.63
N ALA A 554 -16.48 10.19 -15.66
CA ALA A 554 -16.93 10.70 -16.93
C ALA A 554 -18.24 11.49 -16.83
N HIS A 555 -19.17 11.09 -15.95
CA HIS A 555 -20.41 11.85 -15.71
C HIS A 555 -20.11 13.25 -15.18
N SER A 556 -19.32 13.35 -14.12
CA SER A 556 -18.93 14.63 -13.51
C SER A 556 -18.18 15.53 -14.50
N LEU A 557 -17.23 14.98 -15.28
CA LEU A 557 -16.46 15.74 -16.25
C LEU A 557 -17.33 16.26 -17.40
N LEU A 558 -18.27 15.46 -17.91
CA LEU A 558 -19.19 15.87 -18.98
C LEU A 558 -20.00 17.11 -18.58
N HIS A 559 -20.41 17.22 -17.32
CA HIS A 559 -21.15 18.38 -16.82
C HIS A 559 -20.32 19.65 -16.76
N VAL A 560 -19.02 19.54 -16.52
CA VAL A 560 -18.09 20.68 -16.59
C VAL A 560 -17.90 21.15 -18.03
N CYS A 561 -17.84 20.22 -18.99
CA CYS A 561 -17.64 20.54 -20.41
C CYS A 561 -18.83 21.26 -21.05
N VAL A 562 -20.04 21.24 -20.47
CA VAL A 562 -21.26 21.87 -21.05
C VAL A 562 -21.07 23.36 -21.35
N SER A 563 -20.15 24.04 -20.65
CA SER A 563 -19.86 25.46 -20.84
C SER A 563 -19.20 25.79 -22.19
N SER A 564 -18.59 24.80 -22.86
CA SER A 564 -17.90 24.96 -24.15
C SER A 564 -18.29 23.85 -25.13
N GLN A 565 -18.94 24.23 -26.23
CA GLN A 565 -19.49 23.28 -27.20
C GLN A 565 -18.41 22.42 -27.87
N ASP A 566 -17.27 23.01 -28.27
CA ASP A 566 -16.18 22.28 -28.94
C ASP A 566 -15.54 21.23 -28.02
N ILE A 567 -15.34 21.58 -26.75
CA ILE A 567 -14.78 20.68 -25.74
C ILE A 567 -15.78 19.56 -25.43
N LEU A 568 -17.06 19.91 -25.30
CA LEU A 568 -18.14 18.95 -25.06
C LEU A 568 -18.24 17.92 -26.20
N GLU A 569 -18.25 18.38 -27.45
CA GLU A 569 -18.36 17.50 -28.62
C GLU A 569 -17.18 16.53 -28.72
N ASN A 570 -15.95 17.03 -28.53
CA ASN A 570 -14.76 16.17 -28.50
C ASN A 570 -14.82 15.14 -27.35
N THR A 571 -15.19 15.58 -26.14
CA THR A 571 -15.31 14.71 -24.96
C THR A 571 -16.34 13.61 -25.17
N ILE A 572 -17.52 13.97 -25.69
CA ILE A 572 -18.60 13.03 -26.00
C ILE A 572 -18.14 12.00 -27.03
N ASN A 573 -17.45 12.43 -28.08
CA ASN A 573 -16.92 11.53 -29.10
C ASN A 573 -15.90 10.55 -28.52
N CYS A 574 -14.97 11.00 -27.68
CA CYS A 574 -13.99 10.15 -27.00
C CYS A 574 -14.66 9.10 -26.10
N PHE A 575 -15.51 9.53 -25.16
CA PHE A 575 -16.16 8.61 -24.22
C PHE A 575 -17.11 7.63 -24.90
N THR A 576 -17.89 8.10 -25.88
CA THR A 576 -18.81 7.23 -26.62
C THR A 576 -18.03 6.17 -27.39
N ASN A 577 -16.94 6.55 -28.10
CA ASN A 577 -16.10 5.59 -28.81
C ASN A 577 -15.46 4.56 -27.87
N SER A 578 -14.86 5.02 -26.78
CA SER A 578 -14.20 4.17 -25.79
C SER A 578 -15.16 3.20 -25.12
N ALA A 579 -16.32 3.69 -24.68
CA ALA A 579 -17.35 2.85 -24.06
C ALA A 579 -17.85 1.78 -25.03
N ILE A 580 -18.10 2.14 -26.30
CA ILE A 580 -18.55 1.18 -27.30
C ILE A 580 -17.47 0.14 -27.61
N ARG A 581 -16.19 0.54 -27.75
CA ARG A 581 -15.09 -0.40 -27.99
C ARG A 581 -15.02 -1.43 -26.86
N ARG A 582 -15.13 -1.00 -25.60
CA ARG A 582 -15.16 -1.89 -24.44
C ARG A 582 -16.39 -2.80 -24.44
N LEU A 583 -17.59 -2.28 -24.70
CA LEU A 583 -18.81 -3.07 -24.82
C LEU A 583 -18.70 -4.18 -25.88
N ARG A 584 -17.99 -3.94 -27.00
CA ARG A 584 -17.74 -4.98 -28.02
C ARG A 584 -16.84 -6.10 -27.53
N GLN A 585 -15.85 -5.79 -26.70
CA GLN A 585 -14.94 -6.78 -26.13
C GLN A 585 -15.66 -7.66 -25.09
N LEU A 586 -16.60 -7.08 -24.33
CA LEU A 586 -17.35 -7.75 -23.25
C LEU A 586 -18.49 -8.66 -23.71
N LYS A 587 -18.74 -8.80 -25.03
CA LYS A 587 -19.89 -9.52 -25.63
C LYS A 587 -20.15 -10.96 -25.16
N ARG A 588 -19.23 -11.59 -24.41
CA ARG A 588 -19.37 -12.96 -23.89
C ARG A 588 -19.87 -13.04 -22.43
N SER A 589 -19.88 -11.95 -21.66
CA SER A 589 -20.32 -11.92 -20.26
C SER A 589 -21.23 -10.71 -19.98
N LEU A 590 -22.50 -10.79 -20.40
CA LEU A 590 -23.51 -9.73 -20.23
C LEU A 590 -24.06 -9.57 -18.79
N SER A 591 -23.52 -10.31 -17.82
CA SER A 591 -23.91 -10.28 -16.40
C SER A 591 -23.02 -9.36 -15.54
N MET A 592 -22.21 -8.50 -16.16
CA MET A 592 -21.17 -7.73 -15.49
C MET A 592 -21.63 -6.32 -15.11
N PRO A 593 -21.49 -5.86 -13.84
CA PRO A 593 -21.77 -4.49 -13.39
C PRO A 593 -21.19 -3.39 -14.32
N LEU A 594 -20.01 -3.64 -14.90
CA LEU A 594 -19.36 -2.72 -15.82
C LEU A 594 -20.19 -2.40 -17.09
N VAL A 595 -20.99 -3.33 -17.59
CA VAL A 595 -21.87 -3.09 -18.77
C VAL A 595 -22.88 -2.00 -18.46
N LYS A 596 -23.44 -2.00 -17.24
CA LYS A 596 -24.36 -0.95 -16.76
C LYS A 596 -23.66 0.41 -16.79
N SER A 597 -22.47 0.51 -16.19
CA SER A 597 -21.70 1.76 -16.12
C SER A 597 -21.37 2.33 -17.51
N LEU A 598 -20.93 1.49 -18.45
CA LEU A 598 -20.63 1.90 -19.82
C LEU A 598 -21.88 2.40 -20.56
N LEU A 599 -23.03 1.75 -20.38
CA LEU A 599 -24.29 2.16 -20.99
C LEU A 599 -24.81 3.48 -20.42
N LEU A 600 -24.64 3.72 -19.11
CA LEU A 600 -25.00 4.97 -18.43
C LEU A 600 -24.14 6.16 -18.90
N VAL A 601 -22.85 5.95 -19.15
CA VAL A 601 -21.99 7.00 -19.74
C VAL A 601 -22.50 7.39 -21.13
N ILE A 602 -22.81 6.43 -21.99
CA ILE A 602 -23.39 6.71 -23.32
C ILE A 602 -24.74 7.42 -23.20
N ALA A 603 -25.57 7.06 -22.22
CA ALA A 603 -26.83 7.74 -21.96
C ALA A 603 -26.63 9.22 -21.59
N THR A 604 -25.64 9.53 -20.75
CA THR A 604 -25.31 10.92 -20.39
C THR A 604 -24.81 11.70 -21.60
N CYS A 605 -23.90 11.11 -22.38
CA CYS A 605 -23.44 11.69 -23.65
C CYS A 605 -24.62 11.96 -24.60
N TYR A 606 -25.57 11.02 -24.73
CA TYR A 606 -26.73 11.15 -25.61
C TYR A 606 -27.67 12.26 -25.16
N VAL A 607 -27.92 12.38 -23.86
CA VAL A 607 -28.78 13.46 -23.33
C VAL A 607 -28.16 14.83 -23.57
N LEU A 608 -26.84 14.97 -23.47
CA LEU A 608 -26.13 16.23 -23.69
C LEU A 608 -26.02 16.58 -25.18
N LEU A 609 -25.64 15.65 -26.06
CA LEU A 609 -25.49 15.89 -27.50
C LEU A 609 -25.94 14.68 -28.36
N PRO A 610 -27.25 14.53 -28.62
CA PRO A 610 -27.82 13.37 -29.30
C PRO A 610 -27.21 13.08 -30.68
N SER A 611 -27.06 14.13 -31.51
CA SER A 611 -26.64 14.01 -32.91
C SER A 611 -25.24 13.41 -33.05
N SER A 612 -24.30 13.81 -32.18
CA SER A 612 -22.92 13.30 -32.18
C SER A 612 -22.89 11.82 -31.78
N VAL A 613 -23.63 11.45 -30.73
CA VAL A 613 -23.69 10.07 -30.23
C VAL A 613 -24.36 9.14 -31.25
N GLU A 614 -25.43 9.58 -31.91
CA GLU A 614 -26.09 8.84 -33.00
C GLU A 614 -25.13 8.54 -34.16
N GLN A 615 -24.32 9.53 -34.57
CA GLN A 615 -23.33 9.35 -35.61
C GLN A 615 -22.29 8.30 -35.20
N VAL A 616 -21.69 8.45 -34.01
CA VAL A 616 -20.66 7.52 -33.50
C VAL A 616 -21.20 6.09 -33.36
N LEU A 617 -22.44 5.92 -32.87
CA LEU A 617 -23.09 4.63 -32.75
C LEU A 617 -23.35 3.98 -34.11
N THR A 618 -23.78 4.78 -35.09
CA THR A 618 -24.07 4.29 -36.45
C THR A 618 -22.80 3.87 -37.18
N GLU A 619 -21.73 4.65 -37.07
CA GLU A 619 -20.45 4.38 -37.73
C GLU A 619 -19.73 3.16 -37.16
N ASN A 620 -19.70 3.01 -35.83
CA ASN A 620 -18.80 2.05 -35.22
C ASN A 620 -19.46 0.69 -34.91
N MET A 621 -20.77 0.59 -34.68
CA MET A 621 -21.46 -0.67 -34.31
C MET A 621 -21.90 -1.53 -35.52
N VAL A 622 -21.42 -1.25 -36.74
CA VAL A 622 -21.70 -2.09 -37.92
C VAL A 622 -21.06 -3.47 -37.75
N SER A 623 -21.88 -4.49 -37.49
CA SER A 623 -21.42 -5.89 -37.39
C SER A 623 -21.31 -6.51 -38.78
N ARG A 624 -20.25 -7.28 -39.04
CA ARG A 624 -20.09 -8.17 -40.22
C ARG A 624 -21.05 -9.39 -40.22
N SER A 625 -22.04 -9.44 -39.32
CA SER A 625 -22.99 -10.56 -39.19
C SER A 625 -24.38 -10.17 -39.71
N SER A 626 -25.10 -11.16 -40.25
CA SER A 626 -26.40 -11.11 -40.96
C SER A 626 -27.59 -10.41 -40.27
N SER A 627 -27.44 -9.83 -39.07
CA SER A 627 -28.45 -8.97 -38.47
C SER A 627 -28.13 -7.50 -38.80
N ASN A 628 -28.80 -6.97 -39.81
CA ASN A 628 -28.65 -5.60 -40.35
C ASN A 628 -29.21 -4.50 -39.39
N LYS A 629 -29.08 -4.67 -38.06
CA LYS A 629 -29.60 -3.74 -37.05
C LYS A 629 -28.61 -2.59 -36.83
N ASN A 630 -29.08 -1.36 -36.96
CA ASN A 630 -28.33 -0.13 -36.70
C ASN A 630 -27.79 -0.11 -35.25
N GLY A 631 -26.54 0.34 -35.08
CA GLY A 631 -25.88 0.52 -33.78
C GLY A 631 -26.68 1.30 -32.75
N PHE A 632 -27.37 2.35 -33.19
CA PHE A 632 -28.24 3.16 -32.34
C PHE A 632 -29.38 2.32 -31.74
N ILE A 633 -30.04 1.51 -32.56
CA ILE A 633 -31.11 0.61 -32.11
C ILE A 633 -30.58 -0.44 -31.13
N ARG A 634 -29.41 -1.01 -31.40
CA ARG A 634 -28.81 -2.04 -30.52
C ARG A 634 -28.46 -1.47 -29.14
N TRP A 635 -27.92 -0.26 -29.08
CA TRP A 635 -27.65 0.41 -27.81
C TRP A 635 -28.95 0.71 -27.06
N GLY A 636 -29.96 1.25 -27.74
CA GLY A 636 -31.27 1.51 -27.14
C GLY A 636 -31.93 0.24 -26.59
N GLU A 637 -31.91 -0.87 -27.35
CA GLU A 637 -32.42 -2.17 -26.88
C GLU A 637 -31.67 -2.66 -25.63
N ALA A 638 -30.34 -2.54 -25.63
CA ALA A 638 -29.51 -2.92 -24.49
C ALA A 638 -29.78 -2.06 -23.24
N PHE A 639 -30.01 -0.75 -23.44
CA PHE A 639 -30.33 0.20 -22.38
C PHE A 639 -31.74 -0.02 -21.81
N ALA A 640 -32.76 -0.22 -22.67
CA ALA A 640 -34.12 -0.57 -22.25
C ALA A 640 -34.13 -1.84 -21.39
N ALA A 641 -33.35 -2.84 -21.79
CA ALA A 641 -33.24 -4.07 -21.03
C ALA A 641 -32.58 -3.88 -19.64
N LEU A 642 -31.87 -2.78 -19.34
CA LEU A 642 -31.36 -2.52 -17.98
C LEU A 642 -32.48 -2.11 -16.99
N ALA A 643 -33.59 -1.61 -17.51
CA ALA A 643 -34.74 -1.17 -16.71
C ALA A 643 -35.62 -2.34 -16.25
N GLU A 644 -35.57 -3.48 -16.96
CA GLU A 644 -36.36 -4.68 -16.69
C GLU A 644 -36.25 -5.17 -15.24
N ARG A 645 -37.39 -5.55 -14.65
CA ARG A 645 -37.44 -6.11 -13.29
C ARG A 645 -36.67 -7.44 -13.21
N GLY A 646 -35.83 -7.58 -12.17
CA GLY A 646 -35.13 -8.83 -11.85
C GLY A 646 -33.80 -9.05 -12.60
N ARG A 647 -33.35 -8.10 -13.43
CA ARG A 647 -32.04 -8.17 -14.09
C ARG A 647 -30.92 -7.78 -13.14
N SER A 648 -29.83 -8.54 -13.14
CA SER A 648 -28.58 -8.21 -12.47
C SER A 648 -27.43 -8.14 -13.48
N PRO A 649 -26.74 -6.99 -13.63
CA PRO A 649 -26.99 -5.70 -12.95
C PRO A 649 -28.21 -4.95 -13.54
N GLY A 650 -29.02 -4.33 -12.66
CA GLY A 650 -30.13 -3.45 -13.03
C GLY A 650 -29.94 -2.02 -12.50
N LEU A 651 -30.83 -1.09 -12.87
CA LEU A 651 -30.82 0.30 -12.38
C LEU A 651 -31.30 0.37 -10.92
N CYS A 652 -30.43 0.67 -9.96
CA CYS A 652 -30.76 0.57 -8.54
C CYS A 652 -30.80 1.92 -7.82
N LYS A 653 -30.03 2.91 -8.28
CA LYS A 653 -29.90 4.20 -7.58
C LYS A 653 -30.87 5.25 -8.12
N ARG A 654 -31.23 6.24 -7.30
CA ARG A 654 -32.12 7.34 -7.72
C ARG A 654 -31.56 8.10 -8.92
N THR A 655 -30.27 8.44 -8.91
CA THR A 655 -29.62 9.16 -10.01
C THR A 655 -29.54 8.34 -11.29
N GLU A 656 -29.32 7.01 -11.19
CA GLU A 656 -29.34 6.09 -12.33
C GLU A 656 -30.74 6.04 -12.97
N LEU A 657 -31.78 5.90 -12.14
CA LEU A 657 -33.17 5.86 -12.59
C LEU A 657 -33.59 7.19 -13.22
N LYS A 658 -33.23 8.33 -12.62
CA LYS A 658 -33.51 9.67 -13.17
C LYS A 658 -32.85 9.87 -14.54
N LEU A 659 -31.56 9.53 -14.68
CA LEU A 659 -30.87 9.57 -15.97
C LEU A 659 -31.55 8.66 -17.01
N ALA A 660 -31.96 7.46 -16.61
CA ALA A 660 -32.65 6.53 -17.50
C ALA A 660 -33.98 7.08 -18.01
N VAL A 661 -34.80 7.68 -17.14
CA VAL A 661 -36.06 8.34 -17.53
C VAL A 661 -35.82 9.43 -18.56
N ILE A 662 -34.88 10.36 -18.29
CA ILE A 662 -34.55 11.46 -19.20
C ILE A 662 -34.10 10.91 -20.56
N THR A 663 -33.28 9.85 -20.54
CA THR A 663 -32.77 9.19 -21.75
C THR A 663 -33.89 8.53 -22.55
N PHE A 664 -34.79 7.78 -21.91
CA PHE A 664 -35.91 7.12 -22.58
C PHE A 664 -36.89 8.12 -23.20
N VAL A 665 -37.23 9.19 -22.49
CA VAL A 665 -38.11 10.26 -23.03
C VAL A 665 -37.50 10.85 -24.30
N ARG A 666 -36.19 11.09 -24.30
CA ARG A 666 -35.48 11.65 -25.45
C ARG A 666 -35.38 10.64 -26.60
N LEU A 667 -35.15 9.36 -26.31
CA LEU A 667 -35.16 8.27 -27.30
C LEU A 667 -36.52 8.13 -27.99
N VAL A 668 -37.63 8.12 -27.24
CA VAL A 668 -38.98 8.01 -27.81
C VAL A 668 -39.30 9.21 -28.71
N SER A 669 -38.94 10.42 -28.25
CA SER A 669 -39.13 11.65 -29.03
C SER A 669 -38.35 11.58 -30.36
N ARG A 670 -37.07 11.18 -30.30
CA ARG A 670 -36.20 11.06 -31.47
C ARG A 670 -36.67 9.98 -32.44
N LEU A 671 -36.96 8.76 -31.96
CA LEU A 671 -37.45 7.65 -32.80
C LEU A 671 -38.75 7.99 -33.52
N SER A 672 -39.58 8.85 -32.91
CA SER A 672 -40.82 9.33 -33.52
C SER A 672 -40.59 10.37 -34.62
N GLU A 673 -39.56 11.22 -34.48
CA GLU A 673 -39.18 12.21 -35.50
C GLU A 673 -38.51 11.58 -36.72
N THR A 674 -37.80 10.47 -36.52
CA THR A 674 -37.03 9.76 -37.57
C THR A 674 -37.62 8.39 -37.89
N GLU A 675 -38.95 8.26 -37.87
CA GLU A 675 -39.66 6.98 -38.06
C GLU A 675 -39.33 6.32 -39.41
N GLU A 676 -39.20 7.13 -40.46
CA GLU A 676 -38.82 6.67 -41.81
C GLU A 676 -37.41 6.07 -41.86
N GLN A 677 -36.50 6.51 -40.98
CA GLN A 677 -35.09 6.11 -40.99
C GLN A 677 -34.87 4.75 -40.31
N TYR A 678 -35.63 4.43 -39.27
CA TYR A 678 -35.42 3.23 -38.43
C TYR A 678 -36.49 2.14 -38.62
N GLY A 679 -37.60 2.44 -39.30
CA GLY A 679 -38.64 1.49 -39.65
C GLY A 679 -39.19 0.71 -38.45
N SER A 680 -39.53 -0.58 -38.65
CA SER A 680 -40.14 -1.42 -37.63
C SER A 680 -39.26 -1.65 -36.40
N ALA A 681 -37.93 -1.67 -36.56
CA ALA A 681 -37.01 -1.80 -35.44
C ALA A 681 -37.05 -0.58 -34.52
N GLY A 682 -37.20 0.63 -35.09
CA GLY A 682 -37.40 1.86 -34.34
C GLY A 682 -38.72 1.86 -33.58
N THR A 683 -39.80 1.37 -34.18
CA THR A 683 -41.10 1.28 -33.51
C THR A 683 -41.08 0.31 -32.33
N THR A 684 -40.42 -0.85 -32.47
CA THR A 684 -40.28 -1.83 -31.37
C THR A 684 -39.50 -1.23 -30.21
N LEU A 685 -38.39 -0.55 -30.50
CA LEU A 685 -37.58 0.10 -29.46
C LEU A 685 -38.35 1.22 -28.76
N ALA A 686 -39.15 2.02 -29.49
CA ALA A 686 -39.99 3.06 -28.88
C ALA A 686 -41.01 2.46 -27.90
N CYS A 687 -41.64 1.33 -28.25
CA CYS A 687 -42.52 0.59 -27.34
C CYS A 687 -41.77 0.11 -26.10
N SER A 688 -40.59 -0.51 -26.27
CA SER A 688 -39.76 -0.96 -25.15
C SER A 688 -39.35 0.20 -24.24
N CYS A 689 -38.92 1.34 -24.79
CA CYS A 689 -38.56 2.51 -24.00
C CYS A 689 -39.75 3.05 -23.19
N LEU A 690 -40.96 3.08 -23.77
CA LEU A 690 -42.16 3.50 -23.06
C LEU A 690 -42.48 2.56 -21.88
N LEU A 691 -42.36 1.25 -22.07
CA LEU A 691 -42.52 0.27 -20.97
C LEU A 691 -41.44 0.46 -19.90
N SER A 692 -40.18 0.63 -20.30
CA SER A 692 -39.07 0.90 -19.39
C SER A 692 -39.28 2.20 -18.59
N ILE A 693 -39.89 3.24 -19.16
CA ILE A 693 -40.26 4.47 -18.42
C ILE A 693 -41.21 4.13 -17.27
N LEU A 694 -42.29 3.39 -17.54
CA LEU A 694 -43.29 3.03 -16.52
C LEU A 694 -42.66 2.22 -15.38
N GLU A 695 -41.80 1.26 -15.71
CA GLU A 695 -41.08 0.45 -14.72
C GLU A 695 -40.10 1.29 -13.89
N THR A 696 -39.34 2.18 -14.55
CA THR A 696 -38.32 3.01 -13.90
C THR A 696 -38.97 4.02 -12.94
N VAL A 697 -40.06 4.68 -13.35
CA VAL A 697 -40.82 5.62 -12.52
C VAL A 697 -41.44 4.91 -11.30
N SER A 698 -41.97 3.70 -11.50
CA SER A 698 -42.50 2.89 -10.39
C SER A 698 -41.42 2.61 -9.34
N ARG A 699 -40.20 2.26 -9.78
CA ARG A 699 -39.07 1.97 -8.90
C ARG A 699 -38.57 3.22 -8.18
N MET A 700 -38.53 4.38 -8.85
CA MET A 700 -38.17 5.65 -8.22
C MET A 700 -39.10 5.98 -7.05
N LYS A 701 -40.42 5.81 -7.22
CA LYS A 701 -41.39 6.05 -6.13
C LYS A 701 -41.27 5.02 -5.00
N GLN A 702 -40.98 3.75 -5.30
CA GLN A 702 -40.73 2.73 -4.27
C GLN A 702 -39.51 3.07 -3.39
N LEU A 703 -38.47 3.69 -3.95
CA LEU A 703 -37.30 4.16 -3.19
C LEU A 703 -37.62 5.38 -2.31
N GLU A 704 -38.51 6.27 -2.77
CA GLU A 704 -39.01 7.39 -1.95
C GLU A 704 -39.85 6.91 -0.76
N VAL A 705 -40.65 5.86 -0.92
CA VAL A 705 -41.46 5.29 0.18
C VAL A 705 -40.57 4.58 1.20
N LYS A 706 -39.59 3.78 0.75
CA LYS A 706 -38.66 3.07 1.65
C LYS A 706 -37.82 3.99 2.54
N THR A 707 -37.39 5.15 2.02
CA THR A 707 -36.64 6.14 2.81
C THR A 707 -37.49 6.82 3.90
N HIS A 708 -38.82 6.69 3.85
CA HIS A 708 -39.74 7.21 4.86
C HIS A 708 -40.18 6.17 5.91
N GLU A 709 -40.00 4.87 5.66
CA GLU A 709 -40.47 3.78 6.55
C GLU A 709 -39.37 3.18 7.46
N GLU A 710 -38.12 3.63 7.38
CA GLU A 710 -36.97 3.12 8.18
C GLU A 710 -36.97 3.52 9.69
N TYR A 711 -38.13 3.83 10.28
CA TYR A 711 -38.27 4.14 11.72
C TYR A 711 -39.17 3.17 12.50
N GLU A 712 -39.49 1.97 12.01
CA GLU A 712 -40.12 0.94 12.84
C GLU A 712 -39.46 -0.45 12.73
N GLU A 713 -39.18 -1.00 13.92
CA GLU A 713 -38.39 -2.18 14.28
C GLU A 713 -38.64 -3.47 13.46
N CYS A 714 -37.56 -4.08 12.96
CA CYS A 714 -37.56 -5.47 12.47
C CYS A 714 -37.53 -6.46 13.64
N GLY A 715 -38.64 -7.16 13.86
CA GLY A 715 -38.72 -8.36 14.66
C GLY A 715 -38.09 -9.57 13.94
N ASP A 716 -37.12 -10.18 14.60
CA ASP A 716 -36.39 -11.39 14.21
C ASP A 716 -37.30 -12.63 14.23
N HIS A 717 -37.38 -13.34 13.11
CA HIS A 717 -37.85 -14.73 13.06
C HIS A 717 -36.97 -15.55 12.13
N GLY A 718 -36.03 -16.26 12.73
CA GLY A 718 -35.31 -17.36 12.12
C GLY A 718 -36.22 -18.55 11.82
N MET A 719 -35.97 -19.18 10.67
CA MET A 719 -36.26 -20.59 10.44
C MET A 719 -35.10 -21.23 9.69
N ASP A 720 -34.45 -22.17 10.39
CA ASP A 720 -33.55 -23.18 9.84
C ASP A 720 -34.36 -24.25 9.09
N GLU A 721 -33.99 -24.55 7.84
CA GLU A 721 -34.24 -25.85 7.22
C GLU A 721 -33.02 -26.30 6.41
N GLU A 722 -32.14 -27.08 7.06
CA GLU A 722 -31.03 -27.78 6.40
C GLU A 722 -31.56 -28.96 5.58
N THR A 723 -31.55 -28.82 4.25
CA THR A 723 -31.85 -29.92 3.33
C THR A 723 -30.55 -30.55 2.81
N TRP A 724 -30.36 -31.85 3.08
CA TRP A 724 -29.26 -32.67 2.55
C TRP A 724 -29.32 -32.78 1.03
N VAL A 725 -28.28 -32.32 0.31
CA VAL A 725 -28.21 -32.42 -1.16
C VAL A 725 -27.14 -33.41 -1.62
N GLY A 726 -27.54 -34.33 -2.51
CA GLY A 726 -26.73 -35.43 -3.03
C GLY A 726 -25.60 -35.01 -3.98
N ARG A 727 -24.62 -35.91 -4.11
CA ARG A 727 -23.31 -35.82 -4.81
C ARG A 727 -23.27 -35.19 -6.22
N SER A 728 -24.40 -34.98 -6.88
CA SER A 728 -24.53 -34.27 -8.17
C SER A 728 -24.56 -32.74 -7.99
N GLU A 729 -25.04 -32.25 -6.84
CA GLU A 729 -25.04 -30.82 -6.50
C GLU A 729 -23.64 -30.32 -6.17
N GLN A 730 -22.75 -31.16 -5.62
CA GLN A 730 -21.36 -30.78 -5.29
C GLN A 730 -20.57 -30.28 -6.50
N TYR A 731 -20.83 -30.80 -7.71
CA TYR A 731 -20.17 -30.33 -8.93
C TYR A 731 -20.75 -29.00 -9.44
N ARG A 732 -22.06 -28.79 -9.25
CA ARG A 732 -22.73 -27.50 -9.54
C ARG A 732 -22.41 -26.44 -8.48
N GLN A 733 -22.17 -26.87 -7.25
CA GLN A 733 -21.81 -26.04 -6.12
C GLN A 733 -20.33 -25.66 -6.20
N TYR A 734 -19.43 -26.56 -6.57
CA TYR A 734 -18.04 -26.23 -6.88
C TYR A 734 -17.93 -25.26 -8.08
N ARG A 735 -18.75 -25.44 -9.14
CA ARG A 735 -18.81 -24.46 -10.24
C ARG A 735 -19.43 -23.13 -9.79
N ARG A 736 -20.45 -23.13 -8.93
CA ARG A 736 -21.00 -21.91 -8.32
C ARG A 736 -20.03 -21.25 -7.36
N GLU A 737 -19.21 -21.99 -6.63
CA GLU A 737 -18.18 -21.51 -5.71
C GLU A 737 -16.98 -20.94 -6.48
N GLN A 738 -16.60 -21.55 -7.61
CA GLN A 738 -15.59 -21.00 -8.52
C GLN A 738 -16.10 -19.71 -9.19
N LEU A 739 -17.34 -19.73 -9.72
CA LEU A 739 -17.99 -18.54 -10.28
C LEU A 739 -18.23 -17.48 -9.20
N SER A 740 -18.57 -17.89 -7.97
CA SER A 740 -18.71 -17.03 -6.79
C SER A 740 -17.37 -16.51 -6.31
N LYS A 741 -16.25 -17.21 -6.51
CA LYS A 741 -14.90 -16.71 -6.19
C LYS A 741 -14.41 -15.74 -7.25
N GLU A 742 -14.75 -15.94 -8.53
CA GLU A 742 -14.54 -14.97 -9.60
C GLU A 742 -15.44 -13.74 -9.41
N LEU A 743 -16.73 -13.93 -9.13
CA LEU A 743 -17.66 -12.86 -8.75
C LEU A 743 -17.27 -12.21 -7.43
N GLN A 744 -16.74 -12.93 -6.42
CA GLN A 744 -16.29 -12.33 -5.15
C GLN A 744 -15.04 -11.48 -5.36
N LYS A 745 -14.09 -11.95 -6.18
CA LYS A 745 -12.97 -11.10 -6.61
C LYS A 745 -13.47 -9.87 -7.35
N GLU A 746 -14.56 -9.93 -8.12
CA GLU A 746 -15.18 -8.77 -8.79
C GLU A 746 -16.08 -7.92 -7.88
N VAL A 747 -16.69 -8.51 -6.83
CA VAL A 747 -17.57 -7.86 -5.86
C VAL A 747 -16.78 -7.12 -4.79
N GLU A 748 -15.56 -7.56 -4.45
CA GLU A 748 -14.64 -6.79 -3.61
C GLU A 748 -14.32 -5.42 -4.24
N TRP A 749 -14.22 -5.36 -5.59
CA TRP A 749 -14.13 -4.11 -6.37
C TRP A 749 -15.47 -3.41 -6.62
N SER A 750 -16.59 -4.01 -6.23
CA SER A 750 -17.95 -3.46 -6.34
C SER A 750 -18.45 -2.80 -5.05
N SER A 751 -17.72 -2.90 -3.93
CA SER A 751 -18.07 -2.18 -2.69
C SER A 751 -18.06 -0.66 -2.86
N GLU A 752 -17.34 -0.14 -3.86
CA GLU A 752 -17.35 1.29 -4.21
C GLU A 752 -18.64 1.73 -4.93
N ASP A 753 -19.54 0.82 -5.30
CA ASP A 753 -20.77 1.09 -6.05
C ASP A 753 -21.91 1.63 -5.17
N GLU A 754 -21.61 2.22 -4.00
CA GLU A 754 -22.58 2.94 -3.16
C GLU A 754 -22.81 4.40 -3.57
N HIS A 755 -21.85 5.05 -4.25
CA HIS A 755 -21.93 6.48 -4.56
C HIS A 755 -22.91 6.80 -5.69
N GLU A 756 -23.73 7.84 -5.54
CA GLU A 756 -24.64 8.33 -6.58
C GLU A 756 -23.89 8.88 -7.82
N LEU A 757 -24.59 8.93 -8.96
CA LEU A 757 -24.05 9.55 -10.18
C LEU A 757 -24.21 11.06 -10.10
N GLU A 758 -23.14 11.81 -10.41
CA GLU A 758 -23.21 13.25 -10.56
C GLU A 758 -24.04 13.62 -11.80
N LEU A 759 -25.22 14.20 -11.60
CA LEU A 759 -26.13 14.58 -12.67
C LEU A 759 -26.03 16.06 -13.06
N GLY A 760 -25.29 16.89 -12.32
CA GLY A 760 -25.16 18.33 -12.60
C GLY A 760 -26.50 19.01 -12.91
N LEU A 761 -26.58 19.68 -14.07
CA LEU A 761 -27.82 20.34 -14.54
C LEU A 761 -28.98 19.36 -14.84
N LEU A 762 -28.69 18.09 -15.12
CA LEU A 762 -29.74 17.08 -15.32
C LEU A 762 -30.53 16.79 -14.04
N ASN A 763 -29.94 17.08 -12.87
CA ASN A 763 -30.66 16.96 -11.62
C ASN A 763 -31.81 17.97 -11.50
N LEU A 764 -31.73 19.11 -12.21
CA LEU A 764 -32.76 20.16 -12.23
C LEU A 764 -33.90 19.88 -13.21
N VAL A 765 -33.77 18.87 -14.08
CA VAL A 765 -34.81 18.49 -15.03
C VAL A 765 -36.00 17.95 -14.25
N ASN A 766 -37.21 18.47 -14.54
CA ASN A 766 -38.46 17.94 -14.02
C ASN A 766 -38.85 16.66 -14.77
N GLU A 767 -38.47 15.51 -14.19
CA GLU A 767 -38.72 14.19 -14.73
C GLU A 767 -40.21 13.86 -14.87
N GLU A 768 -41.04 14.23 -13.89
CA GLU A 768 -42.48 13.92 -13.90
C GLU A 768 -43.20 14.64 -15.04
N GLY A 769 -42.90 15.94 -15.21
CA GLY A 769 -43.45 16.73 -16.31
C GLY A 769 -43.01 16.20 -17.68
N ALA A 770 -41.73 15.81 -17.80
CA ALA A 770 -41.20 15.22 -19.02
C ALA A 770 -41.89 13.88 -19.36
N VAL A 771 -42.06 13.00 -18.38
CA VAL A 771 -42.75 11.71 -18.55
C VAL A 771 -44.21 11.92 -18.94
N TYR A 772 -44.95 12.77 -18.23
CA TYR A 772 -46.36 13.04 -18.53
C TYR A 772 -46.54 13.56 -19.96
N SER A 773 -45.70 14.49 -20.39
CA SER A 773 -45.73 15.03 -21.76
C SER A 773 -45.41 13.98 -22.82
N CYS A 774 -44.45 13.09 -22.55
CA CYS A 774 -44.05 12.01 -23.43
C CYS A 774 -45.17 10.97 -23.58
N LEU A 775 -45.76 10.52 -22.47
CA LEU A 775 -46.86 9.55 -22.49
C LEU A 775 -48.07 10.12 -23.23
N LYS A 776 -48.47 11.36 -22.93
CA LYS A 776 -49.58 12.03 -23.61
C LYS A 776 -49.41 12.10 -25.14
N ARG A 777 -48.17 12.29 -25.60
CA ARG A 777 -47.86 12.47 -27.02
C ARG A 777 -47.68 11.15 -27.77
N TYR A 778 -47.15 10.11 -27.13
CA TYR A 778 -46.67 8.91 -27.84
C TYR A 778 -47.30 7.59 -27.38
N ALA A 779 -47.93 7.52 -26.22
CA ALA A 779 -48.47 6.26 -25.67
C ALA A 779 -49.53 5.61 -26.59
N THR A 780 -50.48 6.39 -27.10
CA THR A 780 -51.52 5.90 -28.01
C THR A 780 -50.96 5.36 -29.33
N LYS A 781 -49.84 5.92 -29.80
CA LYS A 781 -49.19 5.53 -31.06
C LYS A 781 -48.46 4.18 -30.95
N TYR A 782 -47.85 3.89 -29.80
CA TYR A 782 -46.92 2.76 -29.64
C TYR A 782 -47.42 1.67 -28.68
N LEU A 783 -48.11 2.01 -27.59
CA LEU A 783 -48.56 1.05 -26.58
C LEU A 783 -49.96 0.45 -26.86
N MET A 784 -50.81 1.15 -27.62
CA MET A 784 -52.25 0.83 -27.75
C MET A 784 -52.65 0.14 -29.07
N LYS A 785 -51.70 -0.48 -29.78
CA LYS A 785 -51.96 -1.01 -31.14
C LYS A 785 -52.68 -2.36 -31.18
N ASP A 786 -52.37 -3.30 -30.28
CA ASP A 786 -52.90 -4.68 -30.36
C ASP A 786 -53.43 -5.25 -29.02
N SER A 787 -52.75 -5.00 -27.89
CA SER A 787 -53.22 -5.38 -26.53
C SER A 787 -52.50 -4.54 -25.47
N ILE A 788 -53.16 -4.18 -24.37
CA ILE A 788 -52.58 -3.37 -23.30
C ILE A 788 -51.64 -4.25 -22.46
N PRO A 789 -50.34 -3.96 -22.37
CA PRO A 789 -49.41 -4.73 -21.53
C PRO A 789 -49.76 -4.61 -20.05
N GLN A 790 -49.63 -5.71 -19.29
CA GLN A 790 -49.95 -5.75 -17.84
C GLN A 790 -49.23 -4.64 -17.05
N VAL A 791 -47.98 -4.36 -17.39
CA VAL A 791 -47.18 -3.28 -16.78
C VAL A 791 -47.87 -1.91 -16.87
N VAL A 792 -48.64 -1.66 -17.94
CA VAL A 792 -49.40 -0.41 -18.11
C VAL A 792 -50.59 -0.39 -17.15
N CYS A 793 -51.30 -1.50 -16.98
CA CYS A 793 -52.40 -1.62 -16.03
C CYS A 793 -51.92 -1.42 -14.58
N ASP A 794 -50.88 -2.15 -14.18
CA ASP A 794 -50.28 -2.07 -12.84
C ASP A 794 -49.77 -0.65 -12.53
N PHE A 795 -49.23 0.04 -13.55
CA PHE A 795 -48.78 1.43 -13.42
C PHE A 795 -49.94 2.40 -13.21
N VAL A 796 -51.02 2.29 -14.00
CA VAL A 796 -52.17 3.20 -13.89
C VAL A 796 -52.88 3.05 -12.55
N GLU A 797 -52.97 1.82 -12.02
CA GLU A 797 -53.49 1.57 -10.67
C GLU A 797 -52.63 2.25 -9.60
N SER A 798 -51.30 2.22 -9.75
CA SER A 798 -50.35 2.82 -8.81
C SER A 798 -50.19 4.34 -8.97
N PHE A 799 -50.55 4.88 -10.13
CA PHE A 799 -50.32 6.27 -10.55
C PHE A 799 -51.52 6.84 -11.35
N PRO A 800 -52.68 7.05 -10.72
CA PRO A 800 -53.92 7.41 -11.42
C PRO A 800 -53.85 8.74 -12.19
N ASP A 801 -53.00 9.68 -11.76
CA ASP A 801 -52.81 10.98 -12.43
C ASP A 801 -52.32 10.84 -13.88
N TYR A 802 -51.61 9.75 -14.19
CA TYR A 802 -51.11 9.43 -15.53
C TYR A 802 -52.15 8.75 -16.43
N GLY A 803 -53.31 8.32 -15.89
CA GLY A 803 -54.38 7.68 -16.68
C GLY A 803 -54.91 8.57 -17.80
N SER A 804 -54.99 9.88 -17.55
CA SER A 804 -55.38 10.90 -18.54
C SER A 804 -54.38 11.03 -19.70
N ALA A 805 -53.08 10.85 -19.44
CA ALA A 805 -52.03 10.90 -20.45
C ALA A 805 -51.97 9.62 -21.29
N LEU A 806 -52.32 8.47 -20.72
CA LEU A 806 -52.34 7.18 -21.41
C LEU A 806 -53.62 6.98 -22.26
N SER A 807 -54.60 7.88 -22.17
CA SER A 807 -55.91 7.78 -22.82
C SER A 807 -56.67 6.49 -22.48
N ILE A 808 -56.44 5.94 -21.28
CA ILE A 808 -57.14 4.76 -20.78
C ILE A 808 -58.40 5.28 -20.06
N PRO A 809 -59.62 4.86 -20.42
CA PRO A 809 -60.81 5.27 -19.71
C PRO A 809 -60.69 4.83 -18.23
N PRO A 810 -61.16 5.62 -17.26
CA PRO A 810 -61.12 5.22 -15.85
C PRO A 810 -61.85 3.87 -15.72
N VAL A 811 -61.13 2.86 -15.23
CA VAL A 811 -61.72 1.57 -14.90
C VAL A 811 -62.66 1.82 -13.73
N LEU A 812 -63.94 1.52 -13.94
CA LEU A 812 -65.01 1.58 -12.93
C LEU A 812 -64.86 0.47 -11.90
#